data_AF-A0A366L7X0-F1
#
_entry.id   AF-A0A366L7X0-F1
#
_cell.length_a   1.000
_cell.length_b   1.000
_cell.length_c   1.000
_cell.angle_alpha   90.00
_cell.angle_beta   90.00
_cell.angle_gamma   90.00
#
_symmetry.space_group_name_H-M   'P 1'
#
loop_
_entity.id
_entity.type
_entity.pdbx_description
1 polymer ?
#
loop_
_entity_poly.entity_id
_entity_poly.type
_entity_poly.pdbx_seq_one_letter_code
_entity_poly.pdbx_strand_id
1 'polypeptide(L)'
;MSEPAAIITKIHLAETDYRQLLKKAKAFFANCIFISLQEHSDYRDFYLFSYHKKQFAFYALAWFNYGSDVNLELTAEWNVFQHILSVLPASATGYCIGTYWATSPDDAEYIDFSYRINNGKALKLNLESNELKVVGEDADIFLFKKAVNFSDFKSDLFAGRMVDREIVAEVKYLQQQFMLTFLKNNLHTATFSNPVPLGENYFYNGSYLYTFYNYTEPKIFGDIDIHSLKKTDYGFCNKNFAVLPKGKIPLNGGKLKILKNGNDGSVYYLTTWAVYNGLLELLPEADPATFKLLNPYLASDKDFLYLNGQPFSKNEVGAYRFDRSGYYYKDVMLIGEKGIWMGSNEKLTSVNAATFEILEYDNSGLPSAGLGSGYLFLRKCSDKHGVFFIYRTNLYEQVKIERVLDFDDFLQQQKQHFNTKKDVSQVERHLKTPNYDHNGTAETFYNQFNPWLSENTSQKLERYKSDPWFYDILNRYFNSCWEMYLNFKDVQYLQDARIIYEMVQQWCWLIPKIFHTIARVYLILNLEKQAMEAVISAFQHHYTSITDLLQDIYLAPLENEIRTSQLEAYYNSMANQWSMITSETLRCFEESIPEAEKYKIAQYLIEKYIFWDKNWIVGYAEHYAERREYFEIWQKMNDSFIGKYLFVAPTGKIYIGINLNNYYRYMNFELLNPLIHLDFIEAKFHDAHTAKNEDYINGAYSAINTAFEKLQNSLTSWENKKNIVQQVTNGDMWQLLLKK
;
A
#
# COMPACT_ATOMS: atom_id res chain seq x y z
N MET A 1 14.94 -25.12 11.17
CA MET A 1 15.33 -23.71 11.36
C MET A 1 16.39 -23.73 12.43
N SER A 2 17.54 -23.11 12.22
CA SER A 2 18.60 -23.08 13.23
C SER A 2 18.13 -22.29 14.44
N GLU A 3 18.40 -22.82 15.64
CA GLU A 3 18.26 -22.05 16.87
C GLU A 3 19.26 -20.87 16.84
N PRO A 4 18.89 -19.70 17.37
CA PRO A 4 19.77 -18.54 17.41
C PRO A 4 20.95 -18.79 18.36
N ALA A 5 22.14 -18.34 17.95
CA ALA A 5 23.33 -18.36 18.80
C ALA A 5 23.57 -17.00 19.47
N ALA A 6 24.29 -17.01 20.60
CA ALA A 6 24.63 -15.79 21.31
C ALA A 6 26.00 -15.84 22.00
N ILE A 7 26.65 -14.69 22.06
CA ILE A 7 27.81 -14.43 22.92
C ILE A 7 27.38 -13.44 24.00
N ILE A 8 27.43 -13.86 25.27
CA ILE A 8 26.89 -13.12 26.42
C ILE A 8 28.03 -12.81 27.38
N THR A 9 28.16 -11.54 27.77
CA THR A 9 29.22 -11.08 28.68
C THR A 9 28.67 -10.15 29.75
N LYS A 10 29.10 -10.39 31.00
CA LYS A 10 28.90 -9.50 32.14
C LYS A 10 30.22 -9.25 32.83
N ILE A 11 30.55 -7.98 33.06
CA ILE A 11 31.79 -7.58 33.71
C ILE A 11 31.50 -6.52 34.77
N HIS A 12 31.86 -6.80 36.01
CA HIS A 12 31.83 -5.84 37.10
C HIS A 12 33.01 -4.88 37.01
N LEU A 13 32.71 -3.59 36.99
CA LEU A 13 33.69 -2.51 36.81
C LEU A 13 33.12 -1.16 37.24
N ALA A 14 33.99 -0.28 37.72
CA ALA A 14 33.63 1.09 38.08
C ALA A 14 33.32 1.94 36.84
N GLU A 15 32.56 3.03 36.99
CA GLU A 15 32.19 3.90 35.86
C GLU A 15 33.43 4.51 35.17
N THR A 16 34.49 4.79 35.92
CA THR A 16 35.76 5.28 35.37
C THR A 16 36.43 4.25 34.46
N ASP A 17 36.40 2.98 34.86
CA ASP A 17 36.99 1.87 34.13
C ASP A 17 36.16 1.53 32.89
N TYR A 18 34.83 1.60 32.99
CA TYR A 18 33.91 1.48 31.85
C TYR A 18 34.24 2.48 30.75
N ARG A 19 34.42 3.76 31.11
CA ARG A 19 34.74 4.82 30.14
C ARG A 19 36.09 4.58 29.46
N GLN A 20 37.06 3.99 30.15
CA GLN A 20 38.34 3.62 29.55
C GLN A 20 38.21 2.42 28.60
N LEU A 21 37.43 1.41 28.99
CA LEU A 21 37.10 0.27 28.13
C LEU A 21 36.42 0.74 26.83
N LEU A 22 35.41 1.59 26.95
CA LEU A 22 34.66 2.16 25.83
C LEU A 22 35.58 2.87 24.83
N LYS A 23 36.53 3.70 25.32
CA LYS A 23 37.52 4.37 24.45
C LYS A 23 38.38 3.41 23.64
N LYS A 24 38.71 2.23 24.18
CA LYS A 24 39.56 1.22 23.52
C LYS A 24 38.79 0.25 22.63
N ALA A 25 37.53 -0.02 22.94
CA ALA A 25 36.73 -1.07 22.29
C ALA A 25 35.66 -0.55 21.31
N LYS A 26 35.26 0.74 21.41
CA LYS A 26 34.11 1.25 20.63
C LYS A 26 34.23 1.07 19.11
N ALA A 27 35.44 1.23 18.56
CA ALA A 27 35.65 1.12 17.11
C ALA A 27 35.45 -0.32 16.60
N PHE A 28 35.89 -1.32 17.37
CA PHE A 28 35.71 -2.74 17.04
C PHE A 28 34.22 -3.12 17.08
N PHE A 29 33.51 -2.71 18.13
CA PHE A 29 32.06 -2.93 18.22
C PHE A 29 31.29 -2.24 17.10
N ALA A 30 31.61 -0.97 16.84
CA ALA A 30 30.94 -0.20 15.80
C ALA A 30 31.14 -0.83 14.42
N ASN A 31 32.33 -1.35 14.13
CA ASN A 31 32.62 -2.03 12.89
C ASN A 31 31.85 -3.34 12.74
N CYS A 32 31.77 -4.15 13.80
CA CYS A 32 30.98 -5.39 13.79
C CYS A 32 29.50 -5.10 13.53
N ILE A 33 28.89 -4.17 14.29
CA ILE A 33 27.49 -3.76 14.08
C ILE A 33 27.29 -3.20 12.67
N PHE A 34 28.24 -2.41 12.16
CA PHE A 34 28.17 -1.85 10.82
C PHE A 34 28.12 -2.94 9.73
N ILE A 35 28.99 -3.94 9.81
CA ILE A 35 29.05 -5.06 8.85
C ILE A 35 27.74 -5.84 8.87
N SER A 36 27.23 -6.20 10.04
CA SER A 36 25.98 -6.96 10.16
C SER A 36 24.78 -6.19 9.61
N LEU A 37 24.76 -4.85 9.75
CA LEU A 37 23.76 -3.99 9.13
C LEU A 37 23.90 -3.86 7.60
N GLN A 38 25.02 -4.27 6.99
CA GLN A 38 25.23 -4.29 5.54
C GLN A 38 24.95 -5.66 4.92
N GLU A 39 25.39 -6.74 5.56
CA GLU A 39 25.40 -8.10 4.97
C GLU A 39 24.07 -8.85 5.18
N HIS A 40 23.36 -8.59 6.28
CA HIS A 40 22.16 -9.34 6.64
C HIS A 40 20.89 -8.50 6.40
N SER A 41 20.19 -8.82 5.31
CA SER A 41 18.90 -8.19 4.95
C SER A 41 17.74 -8.63 5.84
N ASP A 42 17.89 -9.78 6.50
CA ASP A 42 17.00 -10.31 7.51
C ASP A 42 17.45 -9.80 8.87
N TYR A 43 16.81 -8.74 9.36
CA TYR A 43 17.03 -8.00 10.62
C TYR A 43 16.96 -8.85 11.92
N ARG A 44 17.57 -10.02 11.95
CA ARG A 44 17.50 -11.02 13.03
C ARG A 44 18.71 -11.00 13.94
N ASP A 45 19.79 -10.35 13.53
CA ASP A 45 20.96 -10.12 14.38
C ASP A 45 20.73 -8.93 15.30
N PHE A 46 21.11 -9.09 16.57
CA PHE A 46 20.83 -8.13 17.62
C PHE A 46 22.04 -7.94 18.54
N TYR A 47 22.36 -6.68 18.86
CA TYR A 47 23.50 -6.33 19.72
C TYR A 47 23.07 -5.47 20.91
N LEU A 48 23.59 -5.79 22.09
CA LEU A 48 23.42 -4.98 23.31
C LEU A 48 24.78 -4.61 23.88
N PHE A 49 24.91 -3.36 24.33
CA PHE A 49 26.09 -2.86 25.02
C PHE A 49 25.65 -1.79 26.02
N SER A 50 25.60 -2.13 27.30
CA SER A 50 24.99 -1.28 28.33
C SER A 50 25.73 -1.34 29.66
N TYR A 51 25.92 -0.17 30.28
CA TYR A 51 26.47 -0.05 31.63
C TYR A 51 25.39 0.28 32.66
N HIS A 52 25.25 -0.59 33.66
CA HIS A 52 24.26 -0.50 34.73
C HIS A 52 24.86 0.12 35.98
N LYS A 53 24.70 1.44 36.14
CA LYS A 53 25.29 2.23 37.24
C LYS A 53 25.00 1.68 38.65
N LYS A 54 23.78 1.18 38.90
CA LYS A 54 23.38 0.64 40.20
C LYS A 54 24.07 -0.69 40.55
N GLN A 55 24.46 -1.46 39.53
CA GLN A 55 25.06 -2.78 39.68
C GLN A 55 26.58 -2.75 39.46
N PHE A 56 27.14 -1.60 39.08
CA PHE A 56 28.55 -1.46 38.67
C PHE A 56 28.94 -2.56 37.68
N ALA A 57 28.07 -2.81 36.70
CA ALA A 57 28.20 -3.92 35.78
C ALA A 57 27.97 -3.46 34.34
N PHE A 58 28.85 -3.93 33.46
CA PHE A 58 28.77 -3.80 32.03
C PHE A 58 28.23 -5.11 31.44
N TYR A 59 27.26 -4.99 30.54
CA TYR A 59 26.64 -6.10 29.82
C TYR A 59 26.86 -5.92 28.32
N ALA A 60 27.30 -6.99 27.65
CA ALA A 60 27.38 -7.07 26.20
C ALA A 60 26.78 -8.37 25.67
N LEU A 61 26.07 -8.25 24.55
CA LEU A 61 25.48 -9.35 23.80
C LEU A 61 25.74 -9.15 22.31
N ALA A 62 26.06 -10.25 21.64
CA ALA A 62 25.78 -10.42 20.23
C ALA A 62 24.88 -11.65 20.05
N TRP A 63 23.75 -11.47 19.38
CA TRP A 63 22.78 -12.50 19.04
C TRP A 63 22.70 -12.58 17.53
N PHE A 64 22.80 -13.77 16.96
CA PHE A 64 22.82 -13.94 15.51
C PHE A 64 22.29 -15.31 15.07
N ASN A 65 21.75 -15.37 13.86
CA ASN A 65 21.21 -16.61 13.27
C ASN A 65 22.20 -17.19 12.26
N TYR A 66 23.33 -17.68 12.75
CA TYR A 66 24.16 -18.60 11.97
C TYR A 66 23.71 -20.03 12.30
N GLY A 67 23.59 -20.90 11.29
CA GLY A 67 23.21 -22.30 11.51
C GLY A 67 24.06 -22.99 12.59
N SER A 68 23.58 -24.11 13.13
CA SER A 68 24.25 -24.90 14.19
C SER A 68 25.67 -25.39 13.86
N ASP A 69 26.14 -25.18 12.63
CA ASP A 69 27.43 -25.66 12.11
C ASP A 69 28.56 -24.61 12.22
N VAL A 70 28.29 -23.41 12.74
CA VAL A 70 29.29 -22.32 12.84
C VAL A 70 29.99 -22.34 14.20
N ASN A 71 31.31 -22.56 14.22
CA ASN A 71 32.12 -22.41 15.43
C ASN A 71 32.09 -20.95 15.91
N LEU A 72 31.55 -20.70 17.12
CA LEU A 72 31.38 -19.34 17.64
C LEU A 72 32.70 -18.61 17.85
N GLU A 73 33.79 -19.32 18.18
CA GLU A 73 35.14 -18.74 18.34
C GLU A 73 35.78 -18.31 17.01
N LEU A 74 35.14 -18.54 15.85
CA LEU A 74 35.57 -18.06 14.54
C LEU A 74 34.74 -16.89 14.01
N THR A 75 33.72 -16.45 14.75
CA THR A 75 32.81 -15.37 14.32
C THR A 75 33.45 -13.99 14.43
N ALA A 76 32.95 -13.04 13.63
CA ALA A 76 33.36 -11.64 13.71
C ALA A 76 33.02 -11.04 15.08
N GLU A 77 31.88 -11.45 15.64
CA GLU A 77 31.39 -11.08 16.96
C GLU A 77 32.39 -11.49 18.03
N TRP A 78 32.86 -12.73 18.01
CA TRP A 78 33.83 -13.22 18.98
C TRP A 78 35.13 -12.42 18.99
N ASN A 79 35.63 -12.01 17.83
CA ASN A 79 36.83 -11.15 17.75
C ASN A 79 36.66 -9.84 18.55
N VAL A 80 35.45 -9.28 18.57
CA VAL A 80 35.13 -8.10 19.38
C VAL A 80 35.20 -8.42 20.87
N PHE A 81 34.63 -9.55 21.29
CA PHE A 81 34.68 -9.99 22.69
C PHE A 81 36.11 -10.31 23.12
N GLN A 82 36.94 -10.96 22.29
CA GLN A 82 38.35 -11.14 22.57
C GLN A 82 39.08 -9.81 22.79
N HIS A 83 38.79 -8.80 21.97
CA HIS A 83 39.36 -7.47 22.15
C HIS A 83 38.97 -6.87 23.50
N ILE A 84 37.69 -6.94 23.91
CA ILE A 84 37.23 -6.52 25.25
C ILE A 84 38.05 -7.20 26.34
N LEU A 85 38.12 -8.54 26.28
CA LEU A 85 38.80 -9.35 27.27
C LEU A 85 40.29 -8.99 27.39
N SER A 86 40.92 -8.57 26.28
CA SER A 86 42.33 -8.16 26.25
C SER A 86 42.64 -6.79 26.89
N VAL A 87 41.63 -5.93 27.06
CA VAL A 87 41.80 -4.55 27.56
C VAL A 87 41.16 -4.31 28.93
N LEU A 88 40.80 -5.38 29.65
CA LEU A 88 40.15 -5.30 30.96
C LEU A 88 41.07 -4.72 32.04
N PRO A 89 40.54 -3.91 32.96
CA PRO A 89 41.28 -3.44 34.12
C PRO A 89 41.49 -4.59 35.12
N ALA A 90 42.53 -4.49 35.95
CA ALA A 90 42.83 -5.49 36.99
C ALA A 90 41.72 -5.64 38.04
N SER A 91 40.78 -4.69 38.13
CA SER A 91 39.60 -4.73 39.00
C SER A 91 38.44 -5.57 38.43
N ALA A 92 38.49 -5.96 37.16
CA ALA A 92 37.37 -6.58 36.48
C ALA A 92 37.14 -8.03 36.92
N THR A 93 35.88 -8.35 37.20
CA THR A 93 35.39 -9.71 37.47
C THR A 93 34.10 -9.99 36.70
N GLY A 94 33.77 -11.24 36.42
CA GLY A 94 32.53 -11.59 35.69
C GLY A 94 32.65 -12.84 34.82
N TYR A 95 31.92 -12.87 33.71
CA TYR A 95 31.89 -14.00 32.78
C TYR A 95 31.72 -13.58 31.33
N CYS A 96 32.11 -14.47 30.42
CA CYS A 96 31.80 -14.43 28.99
C CYS A 96 31.48 -15.85 28.52
N ILE A 97 30.34 -16.06 27.86
CA ILE A 97 29.92 -17.36 27.34
C ILE A 97 29.51 -17.26 25.87
N GLY A 98 29.63 -18.37 25.14
CA GLY A 98 29.06 -18.59 23.82
C GLY A 98 28.09 -19.76 23.88
N THR A 99 26.88 -19.59 23.37
CA THR A 99 25.83 -20.62 23.34
C THR A 99 25.20 -20.75 21.96
N TYR A 100 24.87 -21.97 21.56
CA TYR A 100 24.06 -22.27 20.36
C TYR A 100 22.56 -22.16 20.62
N TRP A 101 22.14 -21.98 21.87
CA TRP A 101 20.74 -21.78 22.23
C TRP A 101 20.57 -20.48 23.01
N ALA A 102 20.47 -19.38 22.27
CA ALA A 102 20.39 -18.05 22.86
C ALA A 102 19.20 -17.91 23.83
N THR A 103 18.07 -18.56 23.55
CA THR A 103 16.84 -18.56 24.38
C THR A 103 16.94 -19.32 25.70
N SER A 104 17.99 -20.12 25.88
CA SER A 104 18.23 -20.89 27.11
C SER A 104 19.73 -20.93 27.42
N PRO A 105 20.34 -19.76 27.75
CA PRO A 105 21.78 -19.64 27.91
C PRO A 105 22.31 -20.25 29.22
N ASP A 106 21.42 -20.79 30.05
CA ASP A 106 21.73 -21.56 31.26
C ASP A 106 21.81 -23.08 31.01
N ASP A 107 21.47 -23.55 29.82
CA ASP A 107 21.60 -24.95 29.45
C ASP A 107 23.04 -25.30 29.05
N ALA A 108 23.69 -26.12 29.87
CA ALA A 108 25.07 -26.54 29.68
C ALA A 108 25.29 -27.36 28.39
N GLU A 109 24.25 -28.02 27.86
CA GLU A 109 24.35 -28.82 26.63
C GLU A 109 24.68 -27.95 25.40
N TYR A 110 24.31 -26.68 25.43
CA TYR A 110 24.43 -25.77 24.28
C TYR A 110 25.56 -24.75 24.44
N ILE A 111 26.34 -24.81 25.52
CA ILE A 111 27.50 -23.94 25.74
C ILE A 111 28.69 -24.41 24.89
N ASP A 112 29.12 -23.57 23.95
CA ASP A 112 30.31 -23.78 23.12
C ASP A 112 31.59 -23.44 23.90
N PHE A 113 31.58 -22.30 24.57
CA PHE A 113 32.69 -21.85 25.39
C PHE A 113 32.21 -21.05 26.59
N SER A 114 33.01 -21.07 27.66
CA SER A 114 32.81 -20.20 28.81
C SER A 114 34.14 -19.74 29.41
N TYR A 115 34.15 -18.50 29.86
CA TYR A 115 35.29 -17.81 30.46
C TYR A 115 34.86 -17.18 31.77
N ARG A 116 35.65 -17.41 32.83
CA ARG A 116 35.54 -16.65 34.08
C ARG A 116 36.53 -15.50 34.04
N ILE A 117 36.05 -14.30 34.31
CA ILE A 117 36.85 -13.09 34.39
C ILE A 117 37.19 -12.87 35.87
N ASN A 118 38.49 -12.85 36.18
CA ASN A 118 38.96 -12.54 37.53
C ASN A 118 40.24 -11.72 37.45
N ASN A 119 40.29 -10.63 38.21
CA ASN A 119 41.40 -9.68 38.24
C ASN A 119 41.85 -9.21 36.84
N GLY A 120 40.89 -8.94 35.95
CA GLY A 120 41.16 -8.50 34.58
C GLY A 120 41.68 -9.59 33.62
N LYS A 121 41.70 -10.86 34.04
CA LYS A 121 42.07 -11.99 33.18
C LYS A 121 40.88 -12.88 32.90
N ALA A 122 40.69 -13.24 31.63
CA ALA A 122 39.70 -14.23 31.21
C ALA A 122 40.35 -15.63 31.21
N LEU A 123 39.82 -16.54 32.00
CA LEU A 123 40.26 -17.94 32.07
C LEU A 123 39.18 -18.83 31.48
N LYS A 124 39.52 -19.58 30.42
CA LYS A 124 38.59 -20.54 29.78
C LYS A 124 38.36 -21.70 30.75
N LEU A 125 37.14 -21.88 31.22
CA LEU A 125 36.73 -22.93 32.15
C LEU A 125 35.22 -23.13 32.08
N ASN A 126 34.77 -24.36 32.31
CA ASN A 126 33.33 -24.67 32.35
C ASN A 126 32.71 -24.05 33.60
N LEU A 127 31.71 -23.21 33.40
CA LEU A 127 30.92 -22.64 34.49
C LEU A 127 30.08 -23.73 35.18
N GLU A 128 29.94 -23.62 36.50
CA GLU A 128 29.10 -24.52 37.28
C GLU A 128 27.60 -24.23 37.02
N SER A 129 26.72 -25.20 37.26
CA SER A 129 25.26 -25.03 37.02
C SER A 129 24.66 -23.82 37.75
N ASN A 130 25.18 -23.48 38.93
CA ASN A 130 24.75 -22.29 39.68
C ASN A 130 25.19 -20.99 38.99
N GLU A 131 26.37 -20.97 38.35
CA GLU A 131 26.85 -19.82 37.59
C GLU A 131 26.08 -19.68 36.28
N LEU A 132 25.81 -20.78 35.57
CA LEU A 132 24.98 -20.79 34.36
C LEU A 132 23.56 -20.29 34.64
N LYS A 133 22.97 -20.65 35.77
CA LYS A 133 21.67 -20.11 36.19
C LYS A 133 21.72 -18.58 36.37
N VAL A 134 22.82 -18.03 36.90
CA VAL A 134 23.00 -16.57 36.98
C VAL A 134 23.08 -15.95 35.58
N VAL A 135 23.71 -16.63 34.61
CA VAL A 135 23.70 -16.18 33.21
C VAL A 135 22.28 -16.18 32.64
N GLY A 136 21.49 -17.22 32.88
CA GLY A 136 20.07 -17.28 32.51
C GLY A 136 19.25 -16.13 33.10
N GLU A 137 19.40 -15.85 34.39
CA GLU A 137 18.70 -14.76 35.09
C GLU A 137 19.11 -13.37 34.55
N ASP A 138 20.41 -13.15 34.32
CA ASP A 138 20.91 -11.93 33.68
C ASP A 138 20.36 -11.81 32.25
N ALA A 139 20.31 -12.91 31.50
CA ALA A 139 19.76 -12.96 30.15
C ALA A 139 18.27 -12.61 30.12
N ASP A 140 17.46 -13.15 31.02
CA ASP A 140 16.03 -12.84 31.13
C ASP A 140 15.75 -11.37 31.43
N ILE A 141 16.50 -10.80 32.37
CA ILE A 141 16.30 -9.43 32.84
C ILE A 141 16.79 -8.42 31.80
N PHE A 142 17.97 -8.65 31.23
CA PHE A 142 18.66 -7.67 30.40
C PHE A 142 18.54 -7.94 28.90
N LEU A 143 18.20 -9.17 28.49
CA LEU A 143 18.08 -9.60 27.08
C LEU A 143 16.63 -9.88 26.70
N PHE A 144 15.90 -10.81 27.32
CA PHE A 144 14.56 -11.24 26.87
C PHE A 144 13.44 -10.23 27.10
N LYS A 145 13.35 -9.63 28.29
CA LYS A 145 12.36 -8.57 28.55
C LYS A 145 12.50 -7.37 27.61
N LYS A 146 13.69 -7.19 27.06
CA LYS A 146 13.98 -6.19 26.04
C LYS A 146 13.61 -6.76 24.66
N ALA A 147 14.19 -7.88 24.22
CA ALA A 147 14.01 -8.49 22.90
C ALA A 147 12.56 -8.80 22.49
N VAL A 148 11.69 -9.24 23.41
CA VAL A 148 10.28 -9.63 23.11
C VAL A 148 9.42 -8.45 22.61
N ASN A 149 9.85 -7.20 22.80
CA ASN A 149 9.13 -6.01 22.33
C ASN A 149 9.69 -5.39 21.03
N PHE A 150 10.72 -5.97 20.41
CA PHE A 150 11.43 -5.33 19.30
C PHE A 150 11.19 -6.05 17.97
N SER A 151 10.47 -5.38 17.09
CA SER A 151 10.27 -5.81 15.70
C SER A 151 11.35 -5.26 14.73
N ASP A 152 12.23 -4.35 15.18
CA ASP A 152 13.28 -3.74 14.35
C ASP A 152 14.50 -3.26 15.17
N PHE A 153 15.58 -4.07 15.22
CA PHE A 153 16.84 -3.72 15.91
C PHE A 153 17.42 -2.38 15.45
N LYS A 154 17.36 -2.07 14.15
CA LYS A 154 17.98 -0.88 13.58
C LYS A 154 17.38 0.39 14.17
N SER A 155 16.06 0.42 14.34
CA SER A 155 15.34 1.55 14.94
C SER A 155 15.78 1.80 16.38
N ASP A 156 15.86 0.76 17.22
CA ASP A 156 16.21 0.90 18.63
C ASP A 156 17.71 1.12 18.89
N LEU A 157 18.57 0.61 18.01
CA LEU A 157 20.00 0.94 17.99
C LEU A 157 20.18 2.47 17.88
N PHE A 158 19.57 3.10 16.87
CA PHE A 158 19.71 4.53 16.65
C PHE A 158 18.92 5.40 17.63
N ALA A 159 17.93 4.84 18.32
CA ALA A 159 17.30 5.47 19.48
C ALA A 159 18.21 5.49 20.74
N GLY A 160 19.35 4.79 20.71
CA GLY A 160 20.32 4.73 21.80
C GLY A 160 19.80 4.00 23.04
N ARG A 161 18.91 3.03 22.83
CA ARG A 161 18.27 2.26 23.92
C ARG A 161 19.02 0.98 24.29
N MET A 162 19.84 0.48 23.37
CA MET A 162 20.41 -0.88 23.43
C MET A 162 21.93 -0.88 23.48
N VAL A 163 22.54 0.04 22.76
CA VAL A 163 23.99 0.20 22.64
C VAL A 163 24.37 1.58 23.14
N ASP A 164 25.53 1.69 23.79
CA ASP A 164 26.08 2.96 24.27
C ASP A 164 26.13 4.01 23.14
N ARG A 165 25.75 5.24 23.47
CA ARG A 165 25.65 6.35 22.52
C ARG A 165 26.97 6.65 21.80
N GLU A 166 28.12 6.41 22.42
CA GLU A 166 29.42 6.61 21.76
C GLU A 166 29.69 5.57 20.67
N ILE A 167 29.24 4.33 20.85
CA ILE A 167 29.34 3.28 19.82
C ILE A 167 28.35 3.59 18.69
N VAL A 168 27.12 3.97 19.02
CA VAL A 168 26.12 4.36 18.02
C VAL A 168 26.61 5.53 17.16
N ALA A 169 27.29 6.51 17.77
CA ALA A 169 27.90 7.63 17.03
C ALA A 169 29.01 7.16 16.06
N GLU A 170 29.83 6.19 16.47
CA GLU A 170 30.86 5.60 15.62
C GLU A 170 30.25 4.77 14.47
N VAL A 171 29.17 4.00 14.72
CA VAL A 171 28.42 3.30 13.67
C VAL A 171 27.87 4.29 12.63
N LYS A 172 27.26 5.40 13.07
CA LYS A 172 26.78 6.46 12.17
C LYS A 172 27.92 7.05 11.34
N TYR A 173 29.11 7.23 11.93
CA TYR A 173 30.29 7.70 11.21
C TYR A 173 30.74 6.71 10.12
N LEU A 174 30.84 5.41 10.45
CA LEU A 174 31.19 4.36 9.48
C LEU A 174 30.19 4.28 8.31
N GLN A 175 28.90 4.31 8.61
CA GLN A 175 27.85 4.36 7.57
C GLN A 175 28.01 5.58 6.64
N GLN A 176 28.33 6.74 7.21
CA GLN A 176 28.57 7.96 6.42
C GLN A 176 29.81 7.82 5.53
N GLN A 177 30.91 7.26 6.03
CA GLN A 177 32.13 7.06 5.23
C GLN A 177 31.93 6.04 4.11
N PHE A 178 31.24 4.94 4.42
CA PHE A 178 30.87 3.93 3.42
C PHE A 178 30.00 4.54 2.33
N MET A 179 28.94 5.26 2.72
CA MET A 179 28.06 5.97 1.76
C MET A 179 28.89 6.93 0.89
N LEU A 180 29.71 7.80 1.47
CA LEU A 180 30.53 8.75 0.69
C LEU A 180 31.46 8.04 -0.30
N THR A 181 32.06 6.92 0.12
CA THR A 181 32.93 6.11 -0.74
C THR A 181 32.15 5.44 -1.87
N PHE A 182 31.00 4.84 -1.55
CA PHE A 182 30.08 4.25 -2.52
C PHE A 182 29.62 5.29 -3.54
N LEU A 183 29.23 6.49 -3.11
CA LEU A 183 28.83 7.57 -4.00
C LEU A 183 29.97 8.04 -4.89
N LYS A 184 31.15 8.28 -4.32
CA LYS A 184 32.33 8.66 -5.11
C LYS A 184 32.63 7.65 -6.23
N ASN A 185 32.44 6.37 -5.94
CA ASN A 185 32.75 5.29 -6.87
C ASN A 185 31.62 4.99 -7.86
N ASN A 186 30.35 5.26 -7.54
CA ASN A 186 29.21 4.82 -8.35
C ASN A 186 28.40 5.95 -8.99
N LEU A 187 28.53 7.21 -8.56
CA LEU A 187 27.71 8.30 -9.12
C LEU A 187 27.83 8.44 -10.63
N HIS A 188 28.99 8.12 -11.22
CA HIS A 188 29.23 8.19 -12.65
C HIS A 188 28.53 7.08 -13.45
N THR A 189 28.08 6.00 -12.79
CA THR A 189 27.33 4.90 -13.42
C THR A 189 25.82 5.12 -13.37
N ALA A 190 25.37 6.15 -12.65
CA ALA A 190 23.96 6.47 -12.47
C ALA A 190 23.29 6.80 -13.81
N THR A 191 22.21 6.09 -14.11
CA THR A 191 21.34 6.36 -15.26
C THR A 191 19.88 6.28 -14.83
N PHE A 192 18.95 6.63 -15.73
CA PHE A 192 17.52 6.47 -15.47
C PHE A 192 17.13 4.99 -15.19
N SER A 193 17.64 4.07 -16.00
CA SER A 193 17.37 2.62 -15.87
C SER A 193 18.26 1.92 -14.86
N ASN A 194 19.19 2.66 -14.23
CA ASN A 194 20.07 2.15 -13.18
C ASN A 194 20.47 3.30 -12.26
N PRO A 195 19.54 3.82 -11.44
CA PRO A 195 19.82 4.92 -10.54
C PRO A 195 20.64 4.41 -9.35
N VAL A 196 21.54 5.26 -8.86
CA VAL A 196 22.35 4.97 -7.67
C VAL A 196 21.51 5.26 -6.43
N PRO A 197 21.23 4.26 -5.57
CA PRO A 197 20.53 4.49 -4.31
C PRO A 197 21.45 5.23 -3.33
N LEU A 198 20.94 6.28 -2.71
CA LEU A 198 21.64 7.03 -1.67
C LEU A 198 21.21 6.59 -0.25
N GLY A 199 20.19 5.73 -0.16
CA GLY A 199 19.55 5.27 1.08
C GLY A 199 18.30 6.08 1.44
N GLU A 200 17.49 5.56 2.38
CA GLU A 200 16.26 6.21 2.88
C GLU A 200 15.29 6.66 1.77
N ASN A 201 15.15 5.85 0.72
CA ASN A 201 14.33 6.10 -0.46
C ASN A 201 14.77 7.32 -1.30
N TYR A 202 16.05 7.71 -1.24
CA TYR A 202 16.65 8.68 -2.14
C TYR A 202 17.50 8.01 -3.21
N PHE A 203 17.43 8.57 -4.42
CA PHE A 203 18.04 8.02 -5.61
C PHE A 203 18.65 9.13 -6.47
N TYR A 204 19.70 8.78 -7.21
CA TYR A 204 20.28 9.64 -8.22
C TYR A 204 20.33 8.92 -9.56
N ASN A 205 19.79 9.53 -10.61
CA ASN A 205 19.74 8.93 -11.95
C ASN A 205 20.79 9.50 -12.92
N GLY A 206 21.82 10.19 -12.42
CA GLY A 206 22.84 10.85 -13.26
C GLY A 206 22.50 12.29 -13.63
N SER A 207 21.26 12.75 -13.40
CA SER A 207 20.87 14.16 -13.61
C SER A 207 20.24 14.80 -12.39
N TYR A 208 19.37 14.09 -11.69
CA TYR A 208 18.60 14.63 -10.58
C TYR A 208 18.66 13.72 -9.36
N LEU A 209 18.73 14.36 -8.19
CA LEU A 209 18.36 13.71 -6.92
C LEU A 209 16.84 13.64 -6.85
N TYR A 210 16.29 12.50 -6.44
CA TYR A 210 14.84 12.36 -6.22
C TYR A 210 14.54 11.36 -5.10
N THR A 211 13.29 11.35 -4.65
CA THR A 211 12.79 10.42 -3.63
C THR A 211 11.38 9.94 -3.93
N PHE A 212 11.04 8.73 -3.50
CA PHE A 212 9.67 8.23 -3.46
C PHE A 212 9.11 8.35 -2.05
N TYR A 213 8.66 9.55 -1.71
CA TYR A 213 7.96 9.79 -0.45
C TYR A 213 6.47 9.49 -0.62
N ASN A 214 5.89 8.65 0.24
CA ASN A 214 4.48 8.19 0.22
C ASN A 214 4.05 7.32 -0.98
N TYR A 215 5.00 6.76 -1.74
CA TYR A 215 4.71 5.74 -2.75
C TYR A 215 3.74 6.14 -3.88
N THR A 216 3.55 7.43 -4.19
CA THR A 216 2.65 7.85 -5.28
C THR A 216 3.41 8.45 -6.45
N GLU A 217 4.30 9.42 -6.22
CA GLU A 217 5.06 10.10 -7.27
C GLU A 217 6.48 10.43 -6.80
N PRO A 218 7.48 10.40 -7.70
CA PRO A 218 8.84 10.80 -7.36
C PRO A 218 8.91 12.31 -7.15
N LYS A 219 9.48 12.74 -6.04
CA LYS A 219 9.81 14.15 -5.80
C LYS A 219 11.23 14.44 -6.26
N ILE A 220 11.37 15.38 -7.20
CA ILE A 220 12.66 15.74 -7.80
C ILE A 220 13.25 16.97 -7.12
N PHE A 221 14.56 16.94 -6.90
CA PHE A 221 15.32 18.03 -6.31
C PHE A 221 16.32 18.59 -7.33
N GLY A 222 15.96 19.70 -7.98
CA GLY A 222 16.88 20.46 -8.83
C GLY A 222 17.97 21.19 -8.03
N ASP A 223 19.08 21.55 -8.69
CA ASP A 223 20.18 22.37 -8.16
C ASP A 223 20.87 21.82 -6.89
N ILE A 224 20.85 20.50 -6.72
CA ILE A 224 21.58 19.83 -5.65
C ILE A 224 22.93 19.34 -6.17
N ASP A 225 24.00 19.93 -5.63
CA ASP A 225 25.35 19.38 -5.82
C ASP A 225 25.49 18.10 -4.99
N ILE A 226 25.39 16.96 -5.67
CA ILE A 226 25.44 15.63 -5.06
C ILE A 226 26.79 15.34 -4.42
N HIS A 227 27.89 15.89 -4.94
CA HIS A 227 29.22 15.66 -4.40
C HIS A 227 29.42 16.31 -3.02
N SER A 228 28.57 17.28 -2.66
CA SER A 228 28.62 17.96 -1.37
C SER A 228 27.57 17.49 -0.35
N LEU A 229 26.75 16.49 -0.71
CA LEU A 229 25.69 15.98 0.16
C LEU A 229 26.24 15.27 1.40
N LYS A 230 25.58 15.52 2.53
CA LYS A 230 25.83 14.87 3.81
C LYS A 230 24.52 14.30 4.34
N LYS A 231 24.57 13.09 4.89
CA LYS A 231 23.41 12.48 5.52
C LYS A 231 23.11 13.19 6.85
N THR A 232 21.83 13.33 7.16
CA THR A 232 21.33 13.88 8.42
C THR A 232 20.24 12.96 8.97
N ASP A 233 19.79 13.19 10.21
CA ASP A 233 18.67 12.42 10.79
C ASP A 233 17.30 12.73 10.13
N TYR A 234 17.26 13.60 9.12
CA TYR A 234 16.05 14.03 8.42
C TYR A 234 16.12 13.86 6.89
N GLY A 235 17.16 13.19 6.38
CA GLY A 235 17.44 13.04 4.96
C GLY A 235 18.87 13.49 4.65
N PHE A 236 19.01 14.54 3.84
CA PHE A 236 20.32 15.03 3.41
C PHE A 236 20.45 16.55 3.56
N CYS A 237 21.68 17.05 3.55
CA CYS A 237 21.95 18.47 3.42
C CYS A 237 23.23 18.75 2.65
N ASN A 238 23.32 19.94 2.07
CA ASN A 238 24.57 20.56 1.65
C ASN A 238 24.65 21.99 2.21
N LYS A 239 25.60 22.80 1.73
CA LYS A 239 25.76 24.20 2.19
C LYS A 239 24.56 25.10 1.88
N ASN A 240 23.78 24.76 0.85
CA ASN A 240 22.72 25.61 0.31
C ASN A 240 21.33 25.12 0.70
N PHE A 241 21.14 23.81 0.87
CA PHE A 241 19.83 23.18 1.03
C PHE A 241 19.86 22.06 2.08
N ALA A 242 18.77 21.95 2.84
CA ALA A 242 18.36 20.73 3.49
C ALA A 242 17.35 20.02 2.58
N VAL A 243 17.59 18.76 2.29
CA VAL A 243 16.75 17.90 1.46
C VAL A 243 16.01 16.93 2.38
N LEU A 244 14.69 17.05 2.39
CA LEU A 244 13.77 16.25 3.19
C LEU A 244 12.86 15.44 2.25
N PRO A 245 12.20 14.38 2.74
CA PRO A 245 11.40 13.53 1.86
C PRO A 245 10.28 14.28 1.13
N LYS A 246 9.73 15.33 1.78
CA LYS A 246 8.66 16.17 1.23
C LYS A 246 9.15 17.28 0.28
N GLY A 247 10.44 17.60 0.25
CA GLY A 247 10.94 18.79 -0.45
C GLY A 247 12.28 19.29 0.07
N LYS A 248 12.73 20.46 -0.40
CA LYS A 248 13.99 21.08 0.03
C LYS A 248 13.76 22.42 0.71
N ILE A 249 14.55 22.71 1.76
CA ILE A 249 14.57 23.98 2.46
C ILE A 249 15.90 24.70 2.17
N PRO A 250 15.88 25.96 1.71
CA PRO A 250 17.09 26.77 1.56
C PRO A 250 17.71 27.12 2.92
N LEU A 251 19.01 26.87 3.06
CA LEU A 251 19.78 27.10 4.29
C LEU A 251 20.55 28.42 4.28
N ASN A 252 20.91 28.95 3.10
CA ASN A 252 21.75 30.15 2.94
C ASN A 252 23.03 30.10 3.81
N GLY A 253 23.69 28.93 3.85
CA GLY A 253 24.87 28.70 4.69
C GLY A 253 24.61 28.41 6.17
N GLY A 254 23.35 28.50 6.62
CA GLY A 254 22.92 28.17 7.98
C GLY A 254 22.73 26.67 8.24
N LYS A 255 22.27 26.33 9.45
CA LYS A 255 21.88 24.96 9.83
C LYS A 255 20.36 24.87 9.95
N LEU A 256 19.81 23.69 9.66
CA LEU A 256 18.42 23.37 9.95
C LEU A 256 18.27 22.87 11.39
N LYS A 257 17.31 23.42 12.13
CA LYS A 257 16.87 22.93 13.43
C LYS A 257 15.45 22.39 13.29
N ILE A 258 15.20 21.19 13.81
CA ILE A 258 13.87 20.57 13.77
C ILE A 258 13.25 20.63 15.15
N LEU A 259 12.04 21.17 15.25
CA LEU A 259 11.20 21.13 16.44
C LEU A 259 10.07 20.13 16.20
N LYS A 260 9.99 19.10 17.04
CA LYS A 260 8.93 18.09 17.00
C LYS A 260 8.47 17.74 18.41
N ASN A 261 7.20 17.39 18.58
CA ASN A 261 6.65 16.95 19.86
C ASN A 261 5.96 15.59 19.71
N GLY A 262 6.60 14.53 20.22
CA GLY A 262 6.11 13.15 20.08
C GLY A 262 6.22 12.60 18.65
N ASN A 263 5.63 11.42 18.44
CA ASN A 263 5.61 10.76 17.12
C ASN A 263 4.50 11.29 16.20
N ASP A 264 3.40 11.81 16.77
CA ASP A 264 2.20 12.23 16.01
C ASP A 264 1.93 13.75 16.06
N GLY A 265 2.87 14.55 16.57
CA GLY A 265 2.68 16.00 16.73
C GLY A 265 3.19 16.85 15.56
N SER A 266 2.83 18.14 15.58
CA SER A 266 3.35 19.12 14.60
C SER A 266 4.88 19.13 14.57
N VAL A 267 5.42 19.19 13.35
CA VAL A 267 6.86 19.35 13.08
C VAL A 267 7.08 20.72 12.44
N TYR A 268 8.08 21.44 12.96
CA TYR A 268 8.53 22.71 12.40
C TYR A 268 10.02 22.66 12.08
N TYR A 269 10.41 23.30 10.98
CA TYR A 269 11.79 23.37 10.51
C TYR A 269 12.27 24.81 10.55
N LEU A 270 13.32 25.07 11.32
CA LEU A 270 13.85 26.41 11.57
C LEU A 270 15.19 26.55 10.86
N THR A 271 15.32 27.62 10.09
CA THR A 271 16.58 28.11 9.52
C THR A 271 17.01 29.37 10.27
N THR A 272 18.10 30.01 9.85
CA THR A 272 18.54 31.28 10.44
C THR A 272 17.61 32.46 10.12
N TRP A 273 16.72 32.33 9.13
CA TRP A 273 15.92 33.44 8.61
C TRP A 273 14.43 33.10 8.39
N ALA A 274 14.03 31.84 8.54
CA ALA A 274 12.66 31.38 8.29
C ALA A 274 12.28 30.17 9.14
N VAL A 275 10.97 30.02 9.35
CA VAL A 275 10.33 28.84 9.94
C VAL A 275 9.40 28.20 8.92
N TYR A 276 9.43 26.88 8.80
CA TYR A 276 8.59 26.10 7.89
C TYR A 276 7.74 25.09 8.66
N ASN A 277 6.53 24.79 8.17
CA ASN A 277 5.62 23.81 8.77
C ASN A 277 6.00 22.37 8.34
N GLY A 278 5.21 21.39 8.78
CA GLY A 278 5.38 19.97 8.44
C GLY A 278 5.18 19.63 6.95
N LEU A 279 4.65 20.55 6.15
CA LEU A 279 4.52 20.48 4.69
C LEU A 279 5.63 21.24 3.97
N LEU A 280 6.60 21.79 4.70
CA LEU A 280 7.69 22.64 4.21
C LEU A 280 7.23 23.99 3.64
N GLU A 281 6.04 24.45 4.02
CA GLU A 281 5.54 25.77 3.68
C GLU A 281 6.09 26.80 4.67
N LEU A 282 6.46 27.97 4.17
CA LEU A 282 6.94 29.07 5.00
C LEU A 282 5.81 29.52 5.94
N LEU A 283 6.09 29.59 7.25
CA LEU A 283 5.18 30.25 8.19
C LEU A 283 5.36 31.77 8.02
N PRO A 284 4.31 32.49 7.60
CA PRO A 284 4.37 33.94 7.54
C PRO A 284 4.59 34.51 8.94
N GLU A 285 5.34 35.62 9.02
CA GLU A 285 5.56 36.41 10.25
C GLU A 285 6.34 35.71 11.38
N ALA A 286 6.75 34.47 11.17
CA ALA A 286 7.50 33.71 12.15
C ALA A 286 8.91 34.25 12.39
N ASP A 287 9.21 34.55 13.66
CA ASP A 287 10.56 34.90 14.08
C ASP A 287 11.35 33.62 14.44
N PRO A 288 12.27 33.15 13.56
CA PRO A 288 13.03 31.92 13.79
C PRO A 288 13.91 31.97 15.04
N ALA A 289 14.33 33.15 15.49
CA ALA A 289 15.21 33.30 16.64
C ALA A 289 14.50 32.99 17.97
N THR A 290 13.21 33.33 18.06
CA THR A 290 12.41 33.18 19.27
C THR A 290 11.36 32.06 19.21
N PHE A 291 11.20 31.42 18.04
CA PHE A 291 10.21 30.37 17.81
C PHE A 291 10.40 29.15 18.71
N LYS A 292 9.29 28.70 19.31
CA LYS A 292 9.20 27.59 20.25
C LYS A 292 7.94 26.78 20.01
N LEU A 293 8.09 25.46 20.05
CA LEU A 293 6.95 24.53 20.05
C LEU A 293 6.48 24.34 21.49
N LEU A 294 5.26 24.75 21.81
CA LEU A 294 4.70 24.62 23.16
C LEU A 294 4.05 23.24 23.33
N ASN A 295 3.35 22.75 22.31
CA ASN A 295 2.70 21.45 22.28
C ASN A 295 2.40 20.97 20.85
N PRO A 296 1.85 19.75 20.64
CA PRO A 296 1.60 19.22 19.29
C PRO A 296 0.74 20.10 18.37
N TYR A 297 -0.05 21.04 18.90
CA TYR A 297 -0.97 21.89 18.14
C TYR A 297 -0.67 23.39 18.27
N LEU A 298 0.21 23.80 19.19
CA LEU A 298 0.49 25.22 19.48
C LEU A 298 1.99 25.49 19.52
N ALA A 299 2.42 26.45 18.71
CA ALA A 299 3.75 27.07 18.79
C ALA A 299 3.64 28.56 19.09
N SER A 300 4.77 29.20 19.40
CA SER A 300 4.84 30.64 19.65
C SER A 300 6.21 31.19 19.28
N ASP A 301 6.27 32.47 18.92
CA ASP A 301 7.51 33.23 18.85
C ASP A 301 7.39 34.49 19.72
N LYS A 302 8.14 35.56 19.44
CA LYS A 302 8.03 36.82 20.17
C LYS A 302 6.63 37.43 20.07
N ASP A 303 6.07 37.53 18.87
CA ASP A 303 4.92 38.38 18.55
C ASP A 303 3.63 37.57 18.26
N PHE A 304 3.74 36.28 17.94
CA PHE A 304 2.64 35.43 17.48
C PHE A 304 2.51 34.10 18.24
N LEU A 305 1.30 33.56 18.19
CA LEU A 305 0.95 32.17 18.52
C LEU A 305 0.54 31.45 17.23
N TYR A 306 0.91 30.19 17.09
CA TYR A 306 0.62 29.39 15.89
C TYR A 306 -0.23 28.18 16.26
N LEU A 307 -1.54 28.25 16.04
CA LEU A 307 -2.47 27.14 16.28
C LEU A 307 -2.62 26.32 15.00
N ASN A 308 -2.19 25.06 15.02
CA ASN A 308 -2.13 24.20 13.82
C ASN A 308 -1.42 24.87 12.63
N GLY A 309 -0.38 25.67 12.91
CA GLY A 309 0.40 26.41 11.91
C GLY A 309 -0.17 27.78 11.50
N GLN A 310 -1.38 28.14 11.96
CA GLN A 310 -2.01 29.43 11.63
C GLN A 310 -1.61 30.52 12.64
N PRO A 311 -1.13 31.68 12.18
CA PRO A 311 -0.63 32.75 13.06
C PRO A 311 -1.76 33.56 13.70
N PHE A 312 -1.60 33.87 14.98
CA PHE A 312 -2.45 34.75 15.76
C PHE A 312 -1.57 35.73 16.53
N SER A 313 -1.75 37.03 16.27
CA SER A 313 -0.99 38.06 16.97
C SER A 313 -1.24 37.98 18.48
N LYS A 314 -0.20 37.93 19.30
CA LYS A 314 -0.36 37.93 20.77
C LYS A 314 -1.07 39.17 21.27
N ASN A 315 -0.95 40.29 20.55
CA ASN A 315 -1.69 41.51 20.86
C ASN A 315 -3.20 41.34 20.67
N GLU A 316 -3.62 40.55 19.68
CA GLU A 316 -5.02 40.23 19.41
C GLU A 316 -5.57 39.12 20.31
N VAL A 317 -4.72 38.24 20.82
CA VAL A 317 -5.11 37.15 21.72
C VAL A 317 -5.21 37.64 23.18
N GLY A 318 -4.24 38.42 23.65
CA GLY A 318 -4.10 38.81 25.06
C GLY A 318 -3.60 37.64 25.93
N ALA A 319 -3.94 37.68 27.24
CA ALA A 319 -3.70 36.52 28.11
C ALA A 319 -4.50 35.32 27.59
N TYR A 320 -3.92 34.12 27.59
CA TYR A 320 -4.53 32.95 26.97
C TYR A 320 -4.37 31.66 27.76
N ARG A 321 -5.27 30.72 27.48
CA ARG A 321 -5.18 29.30 27.84
C ARG A 321 -5.45 28.43 26.62
N PHE A 322 -4.92 27.22 26.62
CA PHE A 322 -5.06 26.28 25.51
C PHE A 322 -5.78 25.02 25.99
N ASP A 323 -6.86 24.65 25.32
CA ASP A 323 -7.62 23.45 25.62
C ASP A 323 -7.40 22.36 24.55
N ARG A 324 -7.03 21.16 25.04
CA ARG A 324 -6.66 19.99 24.25
C ARG A 324 -7.69 18.87 24.30
N SER A 325 -8.83 19.09 24.93
CA SER A 325 -9.79 18.00 25.18
C SER A 325 -10.46 17.48 23.89
N GLY A 326 -10.36 18.20 22.76
CA GLY A 326 -10.84 17.78 21.44
C GLY A 326 -10.16 16.50 20.92
N TYR A 327 -10.95 15.59 20.33
CA TYR A 327 -10.43 14.34 19.76
C TYR A 327 -9.65 14.58 18.45
N TYR A 328 -10.12 15.49 17.59
CA TYR A 328 -9.44 15.85 16.34
C TYR A 328 -8.71 17.21 16.45
N TYR A 329 -7.68 17.40 15.64
CA TYR A 329 -6.93 18.67 15.56
C TYR A 329 -7.81 19.88 15.21
N LYS A 330 -9.00 19.67 14.62
CA LYS A 330 -9.98 20.73 14.31
C LYS A 330 -10.83 21.16 15.52
N ASP A 331 -10.72 20.46 16.65
CA ASP A 331 -11.58 20.63 17.82
C ASP A 331 -10.82 21.18 19.04
N VAL A 332 -9.51 21.44 18.88
CA VAL A 332 -8.69 22.11 19.90
C VAL A 332 -8.96 23.61 19.90
N MET A 333 -8.91 24.24 21.08
CA MET A 333 -9.30 25.64 21.26
C MET A 333 -8.16 26.48 21.85
N LEU A 334 -7.89 27.63 21.22
CA LEU A 334 -7.11 28.73 21.79
C LEU A 334 -8.07 29.75 22.38
N ILE A 335 -8.06 29.89 23.71
CA ILE A 335 -8.97 30.76 24.45
C ILE A 335 -8.15 31.96 24.95
N GLY A 336 -8.28 33.09 24.28
CA GLY A 336 -7.65 34.36 24.67
C GLY A 336 -8.64 35.30 25.36
N GLU A 337 -8.12 36.33 26.02
CA GLU A 337 -8.90 37.40 26.63
C GLU A 337 -9.77 38.17 25.61
N LYS A 338 -9.25 38.33 24.39
CA LYS A 338 -9.83 39.14 23.32
C LYS A 338 -10.53 38.32 22.23
N GLY A 339 -10.44 36.99 22.28
CA GLY A 339 -11.02 36.12 21.25
C GLY A 339 -10.84 34.64 21.56
N ILE A 340 -11.63 33.81 20.88
CA ILE A 340 -11.53 32.35 20.96
C ILE A 340 -11.42 31.81 19.55
N TRP A 341 -10.48 30.91 19.33
CA TRP A 341 -10.22 30.27 18.05
C TRP A 341 -10.26 28.76 18.20
N MET A 342 -10.77 28.08 17.19
CA MET A 342 -10.85 26.63 17.15
C MET A 342 -10.28 26.10 15.83
N GLY A 343 -9.56 24.97 15.93
CA GLY A 343 -8.93 24.35 14.77
C GLY A 343 -7.86 25.25 14.15
N SER A 344 -7.84 25.39 12.82
CA SER A 344 -6.87 26.22 12.11
C SER A 344 -7.36 27.66 11.89
N ASN A 345 -8.63 27.88 11.53
CA ASN A 345 -9.07 29.20 11.02
C ASN A 345 -10.41 29.73 11.57
N GLU A 346 -11.03 29.10 12.57
CA GLU A 346 -12.38 29.49 13.01
C GLU A 346 -12.33 30.36 14.28
N LYS A 347 -12.47 31.68 14.12
CA LYS A 347 -12.72 32.60 15.25
C LYS A 347 -14.19 32.55 15.65
N LEU A 348 -14.47 32.29 16.92
CA LEU A 348 -15.84 32.29 17.44
C LEU A 348 -16.29 33.73 17.68
N THR A 349 -17.16 34.25 16.81
CA THR A 349 -17.60 35.66 16.85
C THR A 349 -18.79 35.92 17.76
N SER A 350 -19.58 34.89 18.09
CA SER A 350 -20.84 35.00 18.86
C SER A 350 -20.67 34.71 20.35
N VAL A 351 -19.44 34.79 20.86
CA VAL A 351 -19.07 34.44 22.24
C VAL A 351 -18.24 35.56 22.88
N ASN A 352 -18.49 35.83 24.16
CA ASN A 352 -17.67 36.75 24.91
C ASN A 352 -16.44 36.05 25.51
N ALA A 353 -15.28 36.30 24.91
CA ALA A 353 -14.03 35.64 25.28
C ALA A 353 -13.57 35.89 26.73
N ALA A 354 -13.72 37.11 27.23
CA ALA A 354 -13.29 37.49 28.58
C ALA A 354 -14.00 36.72 29.71
N THR A 355 -15.24 36.29 29.47
CA THR A 355 -16.05 35.53 30.43
C THR A 355 -16.26 34.07 30.05
N PHE A 356 -15.49 33.56 29.08
CA PHE A 356 -15.74 32.25 28.50
C PHE A 356 -15.31 31.10 29.42
N GLU A 357 -16.24 30.19 29.65
CA GLU A 357 -16.04 28.98 30.44
C GLU A 357 -16.56 27.74 29.70
N ILE A 358 -15.85 26.62 29.88
CA ILE A 358 -16.29 25.32 29.39
C ILE A 358 -16.91 24.62 30.59
N LEU A 359 -18.21 24.32 30.49
CA LEU A 359 -18.98 23.73 31.59
C LEU A 359 -18.99 22.20 31.53
N GLU A 360 -19.17 21.65 30.33
CA GLU A 360 -19.32 20.21 30.14
C GLU A 360 -18.77 19.78 28.78
N TYR A 361 -18.21 18.57 28.77
CA TYR A 361 -17.60 17.96 27.59
C TYR A 361 -18.16 16.56 27.38
N ASP A 362 -18.84 16.35 26.25
CA ASP A 362 -19.23 15.01 25.82
C ASP A 362 -18.49 14.68 24.52
N ASN A 363 -17.58 13.72 24.64
CA ASN A 363 -16.82 13.15 23.53
C ASN A 363 -17.26 11.72 23.25
N SER A 364 -18.46 11.33 23.71
CA SER A 364 -19.07 10.06 23.36
C SER A 364 -19.30 10.08 21.84
N GLY A 365 -18.25 9.72 21.11
CA GLY A 365 -18.37 9.29 19.74
C GLY A 365 -19.46 8.24 19.76
N LEU A 366 -20.63 8.60 19.20
CA LEU A 366 -21.67 7.61 18.97
C LEU A 366 -20.98 6.47 18.23
N PRO A 367 -20.92 5.26 18.80
CA PRO A 367 -20.09 4.20 18.27
C PRO A 367 -20.52 3.98 16.82
N SER A 368 -19.60 4.27 15.90
CA SER A 368 -19.74 3.94 14.49
C SER A 368 -19.66 2.42 14.37
N ALA A 369 -20.76 1.74 14.68
CA ALA A 369 -20.95 0.36 14.32
C ALA A 369 -21.08 0.28 12.79
N GLY A 370 -19.93 0.26 12.10
CA GLY A 370 -19.79 -0.33 10.78
C GLY A 370 -19.93 0.55 9.54
N LEU A 371 -20.15 1.87 9.64
CA LEU A 371 -20.18 2.75 8.46
C LEU A 371 -19.48 4.09 8.75
N GLY A 372 -18.41 4.38 8.02
CA GLY A 372 -17.40 5.40 8.33
C GLY A 372 -17.79 6.87 8.12
N SER A 373 -18.88 7.37 8.71
CA SER A 373 -19.24 8.80 8.58
C SER A 373 -20.09 9.41 9.70
N GLY A 374 -20.15 8.82 10.90
CA GLY A 374 -20.83 9.44 12.05
C GLY A 374 -19.84 10.19 12.95
N TYR A 375 -19.77 11.52 12.86
CA TYR A 375 -18.94 12.35 13.73
C TYR A 375 -19.81 13.43 14.38
N LEU A 376 -19.82 13.51 15.71
CA LEU A 376 -20.47 14.58 16.46
C LEU A 376 -19.49 15.11 17.51
N PHE A 377 -19.10 16.38 17.37
CA PHE A 377 -18.42 17.15 18.41
C PHE A 377 -19.46 18.05 19.08
N LEU A 378 -19.51 18.03 20.41
CA LEU A 378 -20.45 18.85 21.19
C LEU A 378 -19.80 19.31 22.50
N ARG A 379 -19.90 20.61 22.78
CA ARG A 379 -19.46 21.21 24.04
C ARG A 379 -20.50 22.13 24.60
N LYS A 380 -20.67 22.09 25.92
CA LYS A 380 -21.46 23.05 26.67
C LYS A 380 -20.54 24.11 27.24
N CYS A 381 -20.81 25.35 26.91
CA CYS A 381 -20.02 26.50 27.31
C CYS A 381 -20.92 27.59 27.90
N SER A 382 -20.32 28.54 28.60
CA SER A 382 -20.99 29.75 29.06
C SER A 382 -20.13 30.98 28.81
N ASP A 383 -20.81 32.11 28.71
CA ASP A 383 -20.24 33.44 28.75
C ASP A 383 -21.20 34.41 29.46
N LYS A 384 -20.89 35.70 29.50
CA LYS A 384 -21.76 36.73 30.09
C LYS A 384 -23.18 36.80 29.49
N HIS A 385 -23.40 36.19 28.32
CA HIS A 385 -24.69 36.15 27.63
C HIS A 385 -25.44 34.83 27.88
N GLY A 386 -24.94 33.96 28.77
CA GLY A 386 -25.59 32.72 29.20
C GLY A 386 -24.91 31.47 28.65
N VAL A 387 -25.59 30.34 28.80
CA VAL A 387 -25.13 29.01 28.37
C VAL A 387 -25.38 28.82 26.87
N PHE A 388 -24.47 28.12 26.20
CA PHE A 388 -24.56 27.80 24.78
C PHE A 388 -23.78 26.52 24.44
N PHE A 389 -24.01 26.01 23.24
CA PHE A 389 -23.38 24.83 22.70
C PHE A 389 -22.46 25.18 21.53
N ILE A 390 -21.30 24.55 21.50
CA ILE A 390 -20.39 24.56 20.36
C ILE A 390 -20.42 23.14 19.78
N TYR A 391 -20.83 22.98 18.52
CA TYR A 391 -20.98 21.65 17.95
C TYR A 391 -20.71 21.56 16.45
N ARG A 392 -20.48 20.32 15.98
CA ARG A 392 -20.23 19.98 14.58
C ARG A 392 -20.67 18.54 14.30
N THR A 393 -21.43 18.34 13.22
CA THR A 393 -22.00 17.04 12.81
C THR A 393 -21.21 16.31 11.72
N ASN A 394 -20.14 16.93 11.21
CA ASN A 394 -19.20 16.38 10.26
C ASN A 394 -17.87 17.15 10.33
N LEU A 395 -16.71 16.48 10.31
CA LEU A 395 -15.36 17.09 10.34
C LEU A 395 -15.09 18.16 9.28
N TYR A 396 -15.89 18.22 8.22
CA TYR A 396 -15.75 19.19 7.13
C TYR A 396 -16.70 20.40 7.25
N GLU A 397 -17.63 20.40 8.21
CA GLU A 397 -18.55 21.51 8.43
C GLU A 397 -17.94 22.60 9.32
N GLN A 398 -18.42 23.83 9.18
CA GLN A 398 -18.09 24.90 10.13
C GLN A 398 -18.70 24.60 11.51
N VAL A 399 -18.04 25.08 12.55
CA VAL A 399 -18.57 25.01 13.91
C VAL A 399 -19.84 25.84 14.01
N LYS A 400 -20.83 25.26 14.68
CA LYS A 400 -22.08 25.93 15.03
C LYS A 400 -22.10 26.31 16.50
N ILE A 401 -22.68 27.47 16.79
CA ILE A 401 -22.88 27.97 18.14
C ILE A 401 -24.38 28.18 18.34
N GLU A 402 -24.99 27.50 19.31
CA GLU A 402 -26.41 27.63 19.59
C GLU A 402 -26.68 27.87 21.08
N ARG A 403 -27.51 28.88 21.36
CA ARG A 403 -27.96 29.18 22.72
C ARG A 403 -29.30 28.49 22.95
N VAL A 404 -29.27 27.29 23.52
CA VAL A 404 -30.47 26.47 23.78
C VAL A 404 -30.68 26.39 25.30
N LEU A 405 -31.95 26.39 25.72
CA LEU A 405 -32.32 26.37 27.14
C LEU A 405 -32.16 24.99 27.79
N ASP A 406 -32.21 23.91 27.02
CA ASP A 406 -32.16 22.52 27.50
C ASP A 406 -31.10 21.69 26.75
N PHE A 407 -30.22 21.03 27.50
CA PHE A 407 -29.12 20.22 26.96
C PHE A 407 -29.57 18.88 26.42
N ASP A 408 -30.49 18.20 27.13
CA ASP A 408 -30.88 16.84 26.81
C ASP A 408 -31.76 16.81 25.55
N ASP A 409 -32.63 17.82 25.40
CA ASP A 409 -33.46 18.00 24.20
C ASP A 409 -32.59 18.25 22.96
N PHE A 410 -31.60 19.14 23.07
CA PHE A 410 -30.68 19.42 21.97
C PHE A 410 -29.89 18.17 21.57
N LEU A 411 -29.37 17.42 22.54
CA LEU A 411 -28.65 16.17 22.28
C LEU A 411 -29.55 15.11 21.63
N GLN A 412 -30.81 14.99 22.04
CA GLN A 412 -31.77 14.06 21.44
C GLN A 412 -32.12 14.44 19.99
N GLN A 413 -32.32 15.72 19.68
CA GLN A 413 -32.61 16.19 18.33
C GLN A 413 -31.47 15.86 17.36
N GLN A 414 -30.22 16.09 17.76
CA GLN A 414 -29.06 15.72 16.95
C GLN A 414 -28.98 14.20 16.75
N LYS A 415 -29.21 13.40 17.80
CA LYS A 415 -29.25 11.93 17.72
C LYS A 415 -30.35 11.42 16.76
N GLN A 416 -31.53 12.02 16.76
CA GLN A 416 -32.64 11.63 15.86
C GLN A 416 -32.34 11.91 14.39
N HIS A 417 -31.77 13.08 14.08
CA HIS A 417 -31.38 13.44 12.71
C HIS A 417 -30.36 12.46 12.11
N PHE A 418 -29.46 11.91 12.94
CA PHE A 418 -28.53 10.87 12.52
C PHE A 418 -29.23 9.54 12.17
N ASN A 419 -30.30 9.16 12.88
CA ASN A 419 -30.97 7.88 12.68
C ASN A 419 -31.81 7.81 11.39
N THR A 420 -32.40 8.92 10.93
CA THR A 420 -33.28 8.94 9.74
C THR A 420 -32.55 8.62 8.43
N LYS A 421 -31.25 8.93 8.32
CA LYS A 421 -30.41 8.55 7.16
C LYS A 421 -30.22 7.04 7.03
N LYS A 422 -30.50 6.26 8.08
CA LYS A 422 -30.33 4.80 8.11
C LYS A 422 -31.46 4.06 7.38
N ASP A 423 -32.67 4.58 7.31
CA ASP A 423 -33.83 3.87 6.74
C ASP A 423 -33.84 3.84 5.21
N VAL A 424 -33.34 4.87 4.53
CA VAL A 424 -33.18 4.88 3.07
C VAL A 424 -32.28 3.72 2.60
N SER A 425 -31.32 3.31 3.43
CA SER A 425 -30.42 2.19 3.14
C SER A 425 -31.06 0.80 3.22
N GLN A 426 -32.25 0.65 3.80
CA GLN A 426 -32.93 -0.66 3.91
C GLN A 426 -33.65 -1.06 2.62
N VAL A 427 -34.27 -0.11 1.92
CA VAL A 427 -34.95 -0.37 0.62
C VAL A 427 -33.97 -0.89 -0.42
N GLU A 428 -32.72 -0.40 -0.41
CA GLU A 428 -31.66 -0.89 -1.31
C GLU A 428 -31.22 -2.33 -1.03
N ARG A 429 -31.52 -2.90 0.16
CA ARG A 429 -31.10 -4.28 0.51
C ARG A 429 -31.87 -5.35 -0.24
N HIS A 430 -33.16 -5.14 -0.53
CA HIS A 430 -34.00 -6.12 -1.24
C HIS A 430 -33.62 -6.30 -2.72
N LEU A 431 -32.88 -5.34 -3.29
CA LEU A 431 -32.36 -5.39 -4.65
C LEU A 431 -30.96 -6.02 -4.73
N LYS A 432 -30.27 -6.25 -3.59
CA LYS A 432 -28.98 -6.96 -3.57
C LYS A 432 -29.20 -8.46 -3.70
N THR A 433 -28.29 -9.13 -4.42
CA THR A 433 -28.27 -10.60 -4.50
C THR A 433 -28.18 -11.21 -3.10
N PRO A 434 -28.90 -12.32 -2.83
CA PRO A 434 -28.85 -12.97 -1.54
C PRO A 434 -27.44 -13.52 -1.31
N ASN A 435 -27.04 -13.65 -0.04
CA ASN A 435 -25.81 -14.35 0.28
C ASN A 435 -26.08 -15.85 0.16
N TYR A 436 -25.54 -16.50 -0.87
CA TYR A 436 -25.74 -17.92 -1.14
C TYR A 436 -24.43 -18.69 -0.97
N ASP A 437 -24.53 -19.97 -0.62
CA ASP A 437 -23.36 -20.81 -0.43
C ASP A 437 -22.70 -21.13 -1.79
N HIS A 438 -21.49 -20.62 -2.02
CA HIS A 438 -20.70 -20.88 -3.22
C HIS A 438 -20.32 -22.36 -3.38
N ASN A 439 -20.29 -23.12 -2.27
CA ASN A 439 -19.96 -24.54 -2.25
C ASN A 439 -21.19 -25.45 -2.01
N GLY A 440 -22.38 -24.86 -1.87
CA GLY A 440 -23.62 -25.59 -1.64
C GLY A 440 -24.07 -26.41 -2.86
N THR A 441 -24.91 -27.41 -2.61
CA THR A 441 -25.52 -28.25 -3.66
C THR A 441 -26.43 -27.42 -4.58
N ALA A 442 -26.70 -27.92 -5.80
CA ALA A 442 -27.65 -27.29 -6.72
C ALA A 442 -29.03 -27.06 -6.09
N GLU A 443 -29.51 -28.01 -5.29
CA GLU A 443 -30.77 -27.89 -4.56
C GLU A 443 -30.73 -26.73 -3.54
N THR A 444 -29.65 -26.62 -2.77
CA THR A 444 -29.49 -25.52 -1.80
C THR A 444 -29.47 -24.17 -2.49
N PHE A 445 -28.71 -24.06 -3.58
CA PHE A 445 -28.63 -22.84 -4.37
C PHE A 445 -29.98 -22.47 -5.00
N TYR A 446 -30.66 -23.43 -5.63
CA TYR A 446 -31.99 -23.23 -6.22
C TYR A 446 -33.00 -22.73 -5.20
N ASN A 447 -33.09 -23.38 -4.04
CA ASN A 447 -34.04 -23.02 -2.98
C ASN A 447 -33.78 -21.66 -2.35
N GLN A 448 -32.54 -21.14 -2.41
CA GLN A 448 -32.20 -19.79 -1.94
C GLN A 448 -32.41 -18.73 -3.02
N PHE A 449 -32.00 -19.02 -4.26
CA PHE A 449 -31.95 -18.04 -5.33
C PHE A 449 -33.29 -17.90 -6.06
N ASN A 450 -34.03 -18.99 -6.27
CA ASN A 450 -35.30 -18.97 -7.02
C ASN A 450 -36.38 -18.09 -6.35
N PRO A 451 -36.60 -18.15 -5.02
CA PRO A 451 -37.55 -17.25 -4.35
C PRO A 451 -37.12 -15.79 -4.44
N TRP A 452 -35.82 -15.52 -4.32
CA TRP A 452 -35.31 -14.16 -4.49
C TRP A 452 -35.49 -13.68 -5.93
N LEU A 453 -35.18 -14.49 -6.94
CA LEU A 453 -35.28 -14.06 -8.34
C LEU A 453 -36.74 -13.83 -8.76
N SER A 454 -37.68 -14.63 -8.25
CA SER A 454 -39.11 -14.51 -8.54
C SER A 454 -39.77 -13.27 -7.91
N GLU A 455 -39.22 -12.73 -6.82
CA GLU A 455 -39.67 -11.47 -6.24
C GLU A 455 -39.11 -10.26 -7.02
N ASN A 456 -39.96 -9.41 -7.60
CA ASN A 456 -39.55 -8.22 -8.36
C ASN A 456 -38.57 -8.51 -9.52
N THR A 457 -38.77 -9.64 -10.22
CA THR A 457 -37.88 -10.15 -11.28
C THR A 457 -37.47 -9.08 -12.29
N SER A 458 -38.41 -8.36 -12.90
CA SER A 458 -38.09 -7.36 -13.92
C SER A 458 -37.20 -6.22 -13.41
N GLN A 459 -37.38 -5.78 -12.15
CA GLN A 459 -36.53 -4.73 -11.56
C GLN A 459 -35.11 -5.25 -11.29
N LYS A 460 -34.98 -6.50 -10.84
CA LYS A 460 -33.68 -7.14 -10.61
C LYS A 460 -32.94 -7.36 -11.93
N LEU A 461 -33.62 -7.91 -12.94
CA LEU A 461 -33.03 -8.12 -14.26
C LEU A 461 -32.61 -6.79 -14.90
N GLU A 462 -33.44 -5.75 -14.84
CA GLU A 462 -33.08 -4.43 -15.38
C GLU A 462 -31.87 -3.82 -14.65
N ARG A 463 -31.78 -3.99 -13.33
CA ARG A 463 -30.64 -3.53 -12.52
C ARG A 463 -29.32 -4.21 -12.87
N TYR A 464 -29.36 -5.50 -13.24
CA TYR A 464 -28.16 -6.32 -13.45
C TYR A 464 -27.92 -6.71 -14.92
N LYS A 465 -28.67 -6.16 -15.87
CA LYS A 465 -28.65 -6.55 -17.30
C LYS A 465 -27.28 -6.50 -17.97
N SER A 466 -26.37 -5.70 -17.46
CA SER A 466 -24.99 -5.52 -17.94
C SER A 466 -23.95 -5.90 -16.89
N ASP A 467 -24.31 -6.76 -15.93
CA ASP A 467 -23.37 -7.22 -14.90
C ASP A 467 -22.91 -8.65 -15.19
N PRO A 468 -21.70 -8.87 -15.74
CA PRO A 468 -21.23 -10.22 -16.09
C PRO A 468 -21.25 -11.19 -14.91
N TRP A 469 -21.02 -10.69 -13.69
CA TRP A 469 -21.09 -11.50 -12.48
C TRP A 469 -22.51 -12.04 -12.25
N PHE A 470 -23.54 -11.23 -12.49
CA PHE A 470 -24.92 -11.68 -12.39
C PHE A 470 -25.26 -12.79 -13.41
N TYR A 471 -24.70 -12.72 -14.62
CA TYR A 471 -24.88 -13.79 -15.61
C TYR A 471 -24.14 -15.07 -15.24
N ASP A 472 -23.04 -15.01 -14.49
CA ASP A 472 -22.40 -16.20 -13.92
C ASP A 472 -23.30 -16.87 -12.87
N ILE A 473 -24.00 -16.06 -12.06
CA ILE A 473 -25.02 -16.53 -11.12
C ILE A 473 -26.20 -17.17 -11.85
N LEU A 474 -26.69 -16.53 -12.91
CA LEU A 474 -27.76 -17.10 -13.75
C LEU A 474 -27.32 -18.40 -14.41
N ASN A 475 -26.08 -18.49 -14.88
CA ASN A 475 -25.51 -19.76 -15.37
C ASN A 475 -25.54 -20.84 -14.28
N ARG A 476 -25.20 -20.51 -13.02
CA ARG A 476 -25.34 -21.46 -11.90
C ARG A 476 -26.80 -21.85 -11.65
N TYR A 477 -27.73 -20.89 -11.73
CA TYR A 477 -29.16 -21.14 -11.60
C TYR A 477 -29.67 -22.10 -12.68
N PHE A 478 -29.33 -21.88 -13.95
CA PHE A 478 -29.72 -22.78 -15.05
C PHE A 478 -29.15 -24.18 -14.87
N ASN A 479 -27.88 -24.29 -14.44
CA ASN A 479 -27.28 -25.59 -14.12
C ASN A 479 -27.97 -26.26 -12.92
N SER A 480 -28.37 -25.50 -11.91
CA SER A 480 -29.12 -26.04 -10.77
C SER A 480 -30.50 -26.54 -11.21
N CYS A 481 -31.22 -25.80 -12.05
CA CYS A 481 -32.49 -26.26 -12.63
C CYS A 481 -32.33 -27.58 -13.41
N TRP A 482 -31.26 -27.68 -14.20
CA TRP A 482 -30.90 -28.91 -14.93
C TRP A 482 -30.62 -30.09 -14.00
N GLU A 483 -29.80 -29.89 -12.95
CA GLU A 483 -29.49 -30.93 -11.96
C GLU A 483 -30.73 -31.35 -11.16
N MET A 484 -31.58 -30.39 -10.77
CA MET A 484 -32.86 -30.68 -10.10
C MET A 484 -33.76 -31.53 -11.00
N TYR A 485 -33.85 -31.23 -12.29
CA TYR A 485 -34.56 -32.09 -13.24
C TYR A 485 -33.93 -33.50 -13.33
N LEU A 486 -32.61 -33.61 -13.41
CA LEU A 486 -31.96 -34.93 -13.48
C LEU A 486 -32.26 -35.79 -12.25
N ASN A 487 -32.29 -35.18 -11.06
CA ASN A 487 -32.52 -35.86 -9.78
C ASN A 487 -34.00 -36.20 -9.54
N PHE A 488 -34.91 -35.24 -9.79
CA PHE A 488 -36.32 -35.36 -9.41
C PHE A 488 -37.25 -35.70 -10.58
N LYS A 489 -36.76 -35.58 -11.83
CA LYS A 489 -37.53 -35.77 -13.07
C LYS A 489 -38.75 -34.85 -13.22
N ASP A 490 -38.77 -33.74 -12.49
CA ASP A 490 -39.81 -32.72 -12.59
C ASP A 490 -39.46 -31.69 -13.67
N VAL A 491 -40.32 -31.59 -14.69
CA VAL A 491 -40.14 -30.69 -15.83
C VAL A 491 -40.30 -29.22 -15.43
N GLN A 492 -40.93 -28.92 -14.29
CA GLN A 492 -41.12 -27.54 -13.82
C GLN A 492 -39.79 -26.80 -13.66
N TYR A 493 -38.73 -27.45 -13.17
CA TYR A 493 -37.41 -26.85 -13.06
C TYR A 493 -36.86 -26.38 -14.42
N LEU A 494 -37.13 -27.14 -15.49
CA LEU A 494 -36.73 -26.77 -16.85
C LEU A 494 -37.57 -25.60 -17.39
N GLN A 495 -38.86 -25.54 -17.04
CA GLN A 495 -39.72 -24.41 -17.39
C GLN A 495 -39.28 -23.13 -16.69
N ASP A 496 -38.89 -23.21 -15.42
CA ASP A 496 -38.39 -22.06 -14.66
C ASP A 496 -37.10 -21.50 -15.30
N ALA A 497 -36.16 -22.38 -15.67
CA ALA A 497 -34.97 -22.00 -16.42
C ALA A 497 -35.30 -21.34 -17.76
N ARG A 498 -36.25 -21.91 -18.51
CA ARG A 498 -36.68 -21.37 -19.81
C ARG A 498 -37.28 -19.97 -19.68
N ILE A 499 -38.20 -19.76 -18.73
CA ILE A 499 -38.86 -18.47 -18.52
C ILE A 499 -37.81 -17.39 -18.24
N ILE A 500 -36.88 -17.64 -17.33
CA ILE A 500 -35.83 -16.69 -17.00
C ILE A 500 -34.92 -16.45 -18.21
N TYR A 501 -34.50 -17.50 -18.93
CA TYR A 501 -33.67 -17.34 -20.13
C TYR A 501 -34.35 -16.48 -21.20
N GLU A 502 -35.63 -16.69 -21.51
CA GLU A 502 -36.36 -15.90 -22.50
C GLU A 502 -36.38 -14.40 -22.15
N MET A 503 -36.34 -14.05 -20.85
CA MET A 503 -36.25 -12.66 -20.40
C MET A 503 -34.85 -12.04 -20.54
N VAL A 504 -33.78 -12.85 -20.53
CA VAL A 504 -32.39 -12.36 -20.50
C VAL A 504 -31.55 -12.75 -21.72
N GLN A 505 -32.10 -13.52 -22.66
CA GLN A 505 -31.38 -14.17 -23.77
C GLN A 505 -30.45 -13.22 -24.54
N GLN A 506 -30.86 -11.97 -24.76
CA GLN A 506 -30.09 -10.96 -25.51
C GLN A 506 -28.77 -10.56 -24.83
N TRP A 507 -28.57 -10.93 -23.56
CA TRP A 507 -27.38 -10.61 -22.76
C TRP A 507 -26.55 -11.86 -22.40
N CYS A 508 -27.07 -13.06 -22.68
CA CYS A 508 -26.42 -14.33 -22.34
C CYS A 508 -25.07 -14.53 -23.06
N TRP A 509 -24.80 -13.78 -24.14
CA TRP A 509 -23.50 -13.74 -24.79
C TRP A 509 -22.35 -13.31 -23.86
N LEU A 510 -22.65 -12.59 -22.77
CA LEU A 510 -21.68 -12.29 -21.72
C LEU A 510 -21.12 -13.58 -21.08
N ILE A 511 -21.92 -14.64 -20.99
CA ILE A 511 -21.53 -15.96 -20.44
C ILE A 511 -22.00 -17.06 -21.41
N PRO A 512 -21.25 -17.36 -22.49
CA PRO A 512 -21.66 -18.32 -23.52
C PRO A 512 -21.92 -19.74 -23.02
N LYS A 513 -21.40 -20.10 -21.83
CA LYS A 513 -21.69 -21.36 -21.15
C LYS A 513 -23.19 -21.55 -20.88
N ILE A 514 -23.95 -20.47 -20.71
CA ILE A 514 -25.42 -20.52 -20.55
C ILE A 514 -26.06 -21.26 -21.73
N PHE A 515 -25.60 -21.01 -22.95
CA PHE A 515 -26.19 -21.58 -24.15
C PHE A 515 -26.08 -23.12 -24.18
N HIS A 516 -25.02 -23.69 -23.62
CA HIS A 516 -24.90 -25.15 -23.50
C HIS A 516 -26.01 -25.72 -22.62
N THR A 517 -26.22 -25.18 -21.42
CA THR A 517 -27.26 -25.66 -20.52
C THR A 517 -28.65 -25.43 -21.09
N ILE A 518 -28.88 -24.29 -21.73
CA ILE A 518 -30.17 -23.97 -22.33
C ILE A 518 -30.48 -24.82 -23.56
N ALA A 519 -29.49 -25.21 -24.37
CA ALA A 519 -29.69 -26.16 -25.46
C ALA A 519 -30.27 -27.50 -24.95
N ARG A 520 -29.74 -28.01 -23.83
CA ARG A 520 -30.23 -29.24 -23.18
C ARG A 520 -31.65 -29.07 -22.64
N VAL A 521 -31.92 -27.95 -21.97
CA VAL A 521 -33.26 -27.59 -21.50
C VAL A 521 -34.25 -27.60 -22.67
N TYR A 522 -33.93 -26.93 -23.77
CA TYR A 522 -34.82 -26.87 -24.93
C TYR A 522 -35.07 -28.23 -25.58
N LEU A 523 -34.06 -29.09 -25.73
CA LEU A 523 -34.28 -30.43 -26.29
C LEU A 523 -35.19 -31.29 -25.44
N ILE A 524 -35.01 -31.30 -24.11
CA ILE A 524 -35.89 -32.05 -23.22
C ILE A 524 -37.34 -31.51 -23.26
N LEU A 525 -37.49 -30.21 -23.49
CA LEU A 525 -38.80 -29.57 -23.69
C LEU A 525 -39.36 -29.74 -25.11
N ASN A 526 -38.73 -30.54 -25.98
CA ASN A 526 -39.10 -30.76 -27.38
C ASN A 526 -39.10 -29.48 -28.24
N LEU A 527 -38.15 -28.57 -27.97
CA LEU A 527 -37.95 -27.31 -28.67
C LEU A 527 -36.65 -27.35 -29.50
N GLU A 528 -36.58 -28.27 -30.46
CA GLU A 528 -35.37 -28.57 -31.26
C GLU A 528 -34.79 -27.35 -31.99
N LYS A 529 -35.64 -26.49 -32.57
CA LYS A 529 -35.20 -25.29 -33.27
C LYS A 529 -34.48 -24.33 -32.33
N GLN A 530 -35.05 -24.07 -31.15
CA GLN A 530 -34.47 -23.20 -30.13
C GLN A 530 -33.19 -23.81 -29.53
N ALA A 531 -33.15 -25.14 -29.38
CA ALA A 531 -31.93 -25.83 -28.98
C ALA A 531 -30.80 -25.62 -29.98
N MET A 532 -31.08 -25.75 -31.28
CA MET A 532 -30.10 -25.48 -32.35
C MET A 532 -29.65 -24.01 -32.36
N GLU A 533 -30.55 -23.05 -32.13
CA GLU A 533 -30.22 -21.63 -32.00
C GLU A 533 -29.29 -21.36 -30.81
N ALA A 534 -29.51 -22.03 -29.67
CA ALA A 534 -28.60 -21.97 -28.53
C ALA A 534 -27.23 -22.60 -28.86
N VAL A 535 -27.19 -23.76 -29.53
CA VAL A 535 -25.92 -24.35 -30.00
C VAL A 535 -25.16 -23.38 -30.90
N ILE A 536 -25.81 -22.82 -31.93
CA ILE A 536 -25.21 -21.81 -32.81
C ILE A 536 -24.67 -20.62 -32.01
N SER A 537 -25.42 -20.14 -31.01
CA SER A 537 -24.99 -19.02 -30.16
C SER A 537 -23.74 -19.36 -29.33
N ALA A 538 -23.62 -20.60 -28.85
CA ALA A 538 -22.41 -21.08 -28.18
C ALA A 538 -21.18 -21.05 -29.10
N PHE A 539 -21.34 -21.40 -30.39
CA PHE A 539 -20.27 -21.28 -31.38
C PHE A 539 -19.95 -19.81 -31.71
N GLN A 540 -20.96 -18.98 -31.97
CA GLN A 540 -20.77 -17.56 -32.34
C GLN A 540 -20.03 -16.74 -31.27
N HIS A 541 -20.20 -17.10 -30.00
CA HIS A 541 -19.55 -16.41 -28.88
C HIS A 541 -18.36 -17.19 -28.30
N HIS A 542 -17.85 -18.19 -29.03
CA HIS A 542 -16.69 -19.01 -28.67
C HIS A 542 -16.77 -19.56 -27.24
N TYR A 543 -17.80 -20.35 -26.95
CA TYR A 543 -17.88 -21.10 -25.70
C TYR A 543 -16.65 -22.01 -25.55
N THR A 544 -15.90 -21.84 -24.45
CA THR A 544 -14.58 -22.46 -24.26
C THR A 544 -14.62 -23.99 -24.18
N SER A 545 -15.74 -24.59 -23.81
CA SER A 545 -15.90 -26.06 -23.73
C SER A 545 -16.78 -26.59 -24.86
N ILE A 546 -16.54 -26.14 -26.09
CA ILE A 546 -17.36 -26.54 -27.24
C ILE A 546 -17.29 -28.05 -27.52
N THR A 547 -16.15 -28.69 -27.21
CA THR A 547 -16.00 -30.14 -27.29
C THR A 547 -16.97 -30.86 -26.37
N ASP A 548 -17.15 -30.36 -25.14
CA ASP A 548 -18.11 -30.93 -24.18
C ASP A 548 -19.55 -30.80 -24.70
N LEU A 549 -19.87 -29.69 -25.37
CA LEU A 549 -21.17 -29.47 -26.01
C LEU A 549 -21.39 -30.46 -27.16
N LEU A 550 -20.40 -30.65 -28.02
CA LEU A 550 -20.47 -31.58 -29.17
C LEU A 550 -20.58 -33.05 -28.75
N GLN A 551 -20.10 -33.40 -27.54
CA GLN A 551 -20.13 -34.76 -26.99
C GLN A 551 -21.26 -34.98 -25.96
N ASP A 552 -22.09 -33.95 -25.70
CA ASP A 552 -23.13 -34.06 -24.70
C ASP A 552 -24.24 -35.01 -25.18
N ILE A 553 -24.40 -36.14 -24.48
CA ILE A 553 -25.37 -37.19 -24.80
C ILE A 553 -26.81 -36.70 -24.87
N TYR A 554 -27.14 -35.60 -24.18
CA TYR A 554 -28.47 -35.00 -24.20
C TYR A 554 -28.71 -34.15 -25.44
N LEU A 555 -27.65 -33.79 -26.16
CA LEU A 555 -27.68 -33.08 -27.44
C LEU A 555 -27.58 -34.00 -28.65
N ALA A 556 -27.42 -35.32 -28.45
CA ALA A 556 -27.35 -36.34 -29.52
C ALA A 556 -28.47 -36.25 -30.59
N PRO A 557 -29.73 -35.89 -30.26
CA PRO A 557 -30.76 -35.69 -31.29
C PRO A 557 -30.39 -34.65 -32.38
N LEU A 558 -29.49 -33.71 -32.07
CA LEU A 558 -29.02 -32.68 -33.01
C LEU A 558 -27.79 -33.12 -33.83
N GLU A 559 -27.16 -34.27 -33.54
CA GLU A 559 -25.92 -34.70 -34.22
C GLU A 559 -26.11 -34.95 -35.73
N ASN A 560 -27.30 -35.42 -36.12
CA ASN A 560 -27.62 -35.73 -37.52
C ASN A 560 -28.08 -34.51 -38.34
N GLU A 561 -28.19 -33.33 -37.71
CA GLU A 561 -28.49 -32.09 -38.42
C GLU A 561 -27.28 -31.64 -39.23
N ILE A 562 -27.49 -31.34 -40.53
CA ILE A 562 -26.45 -30.84 -41.44
C ILE A 562 -25.70 -29.65 -40.85
N ARG A 563 -26.40 -28.81 -40.08
CA ARG A 563 -25.85 -27.63 -39.41
C ARG A 563 -24.83 -27.99 -38.34
N THR A 564 -25.02 -29.09 -37.61
CA THR A 564 -24.09 -29.54 -36.57
C THR A 564 -22.75 -29.95 -37.19
N SER A 565 -22.77 -30.70 -38.29
CA SER A 565 -21.54 -31.04 -39.02
C SER A 565 -20.82 -29.82 -39.60
N GLN A 566 -21.56 -28.79 -40.03
CA GLN A 566 -20.98 -27.51 -40.48
C GLN A 566 -20.32 -26.74 -39.33
N LEU A 567 -20.94 -26.72 -38.16
CA LEU A 567 -20.39 -26.08 -36.96
C LEU A 567 -19.14 -26.81 -36.46
N GLU A 568 -19.14 -28.13 -36.47
CA GLU A 568 -17.97 -28.94 -36.10
C GLU A 568 -16.80 -28.69 -37.06
N ALA A 569 -17.05 -28.67 -38.38
CA ALA A 569 -16.04 -28.31 -39.37
C ALA A 569 -15.49 -26.88 -39.15
N TYR A 570 -16.37 -25.94 -38.79
CA TYR A 570 -15.97 -24.58 -38.45
C TYR A 570 -15.07 -24.54 -37.20
N TYR A 571 -15.44 -25.22 -36.12
CA TYR A 571 -14.61 -25.31 -34.92
C TYR A 571 -13.24 -25.92 -35.23
N ASN A 572 -13.20 -27.05 -35.94
CA ASN A 572 -11.95 -27.71 -36.29
C ASN A 572 -11.03 -26.81 -37.13
N SER A 573 -11.60 -25.94 -37.98
CA SER A 573 -10.82 -24.96 -38.75
C SER A 573 -10.26 -23.80 -37.90
N MET A 574 -10.87 -23.52 -36.74
CA MET A 574 -10.57 -22.36 -35.88
C MET A 574 -10.04 -22.75 -34.50
N ALA A 575 -9.78 -24.03 -34.23
CA ALA A 575 -9.51 -24.55 -32.87
C ALA A 575 -8.35 -23.82 -32.17
N ASN A 576 -7.27 -23.50 -32.90
CA ASN A 576 -6.11 -22.77 -32.36
C ASN A 576 -6.40 -21.29 -32.03
N GLN A 577 -7.53 -20.75 -32.48
CA GLN A 577 -7.95 -19.36 -32.31
C GLN A 577 -9.24 -19.23 -31.51
N TRP A 578 -9.71 -20.32 -30.90
CA TRP A 578 -11.01 -20.34 -30.23
C TRP A 578 -11.08 -19.37 -29.03
N SER A 579 -9.95 -18.95 -28.48
CA SER A 579 -9.88 -17.92 -27.42
C SER A 579 -9.99 -16.48 -27.93
N MET A 580 -9.97 -16.28 -29.25
CA MET A 580 -10.04 -14.95 -29.85
C MET A 580 -11.47 -14.39 -29.79
N ILE A 581 -11.62 -13.07 -29.65
CA ILE A 581 -12.94 -12.41 -29.64
C ILE A 581 -13.58 -12.43 -31.04
N THR A 582 -14.86 -12.75 -31.15
CA THR A 582 -15.60 -12.81 -32.42
C THR A 582 -16.22 -11.49 -32.83
N SER A 583 -16.54 -11.37 -34.12
CA SER A 583 -17.25 -10.21 -34.67
C SER A 583 -18.67 -10.08 -34.09
N GLU A 584 -19.31 -11.21 -33.81
CA GLU A 584 -20.64 -11.34 -33.22
C GLU A 584 -20.65 -10.81 -31.79
N THR A 585 -19.62 -11.17 -31.00
CA THR A 585 -19.46 -10.67 -29.63
C THR A 585 -19.23 -9.16 -29.60
N LEU A 586 -18.39 -8.64 -30.50
CA LEU A 586 -18.16 -7.19 -30.64
C LEU A 586 -19.42 -6.44 -31.07
N ARG A 587 -20.23 -7.04 -31.96
CA ARG A 587 -21.50 -6.46 -32.38
C ARG A 587 -22.49 -6.38 -31.23
N CYS A 588 -22.66 -7.46 -30.47
CA CYS A 588 -23.51 -7.44 -29.28
C CYS A 588 -23.03 -6.40 -28.25
N PHE A 589 -21.72 -6.26 -28.06
CA PHE A 589 -21.15 -5.23 -27.20
C PHE A 589 -21.54 -3.82 -27.65
N GLU A 590 -21.39 -3.50 -28.94
CA GLU A 590 -21.69 -2.16 -29.46
C GLU A 590 -23.19 -1.84 -29.49
N GLU A 591 -24.03 -2.83 -29.79
CA GLU A 591 -25.48 -2.65 -29.99
C GLU A 591 -26.29 -2.75 -28.69
N SER A 592 -25.89 -3.63 -27.77
CA SER A 592 -26.70 -3.96 -26.59
C SER A 592 -26.26 -3.23 -25.33
N ILE A 593 -24.98 -2.89 -25.17
CA ILE A 593 -24.48 -2.29 -23.91
C ILE A 593 -24.71 -0.76 -23.90
N PRO A 594 -25.37 -0.20 -22.87
CA PRO A 594 -25.49 1.24 -22.69
C PRO A 594 -24.11 1.91 -22.57
N GLU A 595 -23.95 3.10 -23.14
CA GLU A 595 -22.66 3.80 -23.18
C GLU A 595 -22.03 4.00 -21.78
N ALA A 596 -22.86 4.27 -20.77
CA ALA A 596 -22.43 4.42 -19.38
C ALA A 596 -21.81 3.14 -18.77
N GLU A 597 -22.08 1.98 -19.35
CA GLU A 597 -21.68 0.65 -18.84
C GLU A 597 -20.64 -0.03 -19.74
N LYS A 598 -20.42 0.48 -20.97
CA LYS A 598 -19.48 -0.09 -21.96
C LYS A 598 -18.09 -0.31 -21.40
N TYR A 599 -17.56 0.63 -20.62
CA TYR A 599 -16.21 0.46 -20.05
C TYR A 599 -16.10 -0.77 -19.13
N LYS A 600 -17.08 -0.97 -18.22
CA LYS A 600 -17.08 -2.12 -17.30
C LYS A 600 -17.12 -3.43 -18.08
N ILE A 601 -17.99 -3.52 -19.08
CA ILE A 601 -18.11 -4.71 -19.94
C ILE A 601 -16.84 -4.90 -20.78
N ALA A 602 -16.25 -3.84 -21.30
CA ALA A 602 -15.03 -3.93 -22.09
C ALA A 602 -13.88 -4.53 -21.29
N GLN A 603 -13.70 -4.14 -20.01
CA GLN A 603 -12.69 -4.76 -19.14
C GLN A 603 -12.93 -6.27 -18.97
N TYR A 604 -14.19 -6.68 -18.76
CA TYR A 604 -14.55 -8.09 -18.71
C TYR A 604 -14.20 -8.85 -20.01
N LEU A 605 -14.45 -8.25 -21.18
CA LEU A 605 -14.11 -8.85 -22.46
C LEU A 605 -12.59 -8.97 -22.69
N ILE A 606 -11.80 -7.98 -22.26
CA ILE A 606 -10.33 -7.98 -22.35
C ILE A 606 -9.73 -9.11 -21.49
N GLU A 607 -10.33 -9.42 -20.34
CA GLU A 607 -9.91 -10.54 -19.49
C GLU A 607 -10.27 -11.90 -20.09
N LYS A 608 -11.44 -11.99 -20.72
CA LYS A 608 -11.99 -13.24 -21.23
C LYS A 608 -11.46 -13.67 -22.59
N TYR A 609 -11.28 -12.73 -23.51
CA TYR A 609 -10.91 -13.00 -24.88
C TYR A 609 -9.54 -12.43 -25.24
N ILE A 610 -8.94 -12.99 -26.28
CA ILE A 610 -7.78 -12.40 -26.95
C ILE A 610 -8.27 -11.54 -28.12
N PHE A 611 -7.82 -10.30 -28.18
CA PHE A 611 -8.11 -9.41 -29.31
C PHE A 611 -7.13 -9.66 -30.45
N TRP A 612 -7.52 -9.31 -31.67
CA TRP A 612 -6.68 -9.52 -32.84
C TRP A 612 -5.76 -8.33 -33.08
N ASP A 613 -4.50 -8.60 -33.43
CA ASP A 613 -3.68 -7.58 -34.07
C ASP A 613 -4.15 -7.37 -35.52
N LYS A 614 -4.01 -6.14 -36.00
CA LYS A 614 -4.47 -5.72 -37.31
C LYS A 614 -3.88 -6.57 -38.44
N ASN A 615 -2.58 -6.86 -38.35
CA ASN A 615 -1.86 -7.65 -39.35
C ASN A 615 -2.35 -9.11 -39.41
N TRP A 616 -2.86 -9.63 -38.31
CA TRP A 616 -3.42 -10.97 -38.27
C TRP A 616 -4.73 -11.01 -39.07
N ILE A 617 -5.68 -10.10 -38.80
CA ILE A 617 -6.96 -10.06 -39.53
C ILE A 617 -6.72 -9.90 -41.04
N VAL A 618 -5.78 -9.03 -41.44
CA VAL A 618 -5.43 -8.85 -42.86
C VAL A 618 -4.94 -10.15 -43.48
N GLY A 619 -4.02 -10.87 -42.83
CA GLY A 619 -3.55 -12.16 -43.33
C GLY A 619 -4.66 -13.22 -43.45
N TYR A 620 -5.63 -13.22 -42.54
CA TYR A 620 -6.81 -14.09 -42.62
C TYR A 620 -7.75 -13.70 -43.76
N ALA A 621 -7.99 -12.40 -43.97
CA ALA A 621 -8.81 -11.91 -45.06
C ALA A 621 -8.24 -12.27 -46.45
N GLU A 622 -6.90 -12.33 -46.56
CA GLU A 622 -6.21 -12.78 -47.77
C GLU A 622 -6.33 -14.29 -47.98
N HIS A 623 -6.24 -15.09 -46.92
CA HIS A 623 -6.35 -16.55 -46.99
C HIS A 623 -7.79 -17.02 -47.31
N TYR A 624 -8.79 -16.32 -46.79
CA TYR A 624 -10.22 -16.59 -46.97
C TYR A 624 -10.89 -15.48 -47.79
N ALA A 625 -10.46 -15.32 -49.04
CA ALA A 625 -10.88 -14.23 -49.92
C ALA A 625 -12.40 -14.16 -50.12
N GLU A 626 -13.10 -15.29 -50.08
CA GLU A 626 -14.56 -15.38 -50.17
C GLU A 626 -15.29 -14.78 -48.96
N ARG A 627 -14.58 -14.56 -47.85
CA ARG A 627 -15.10 -13.95 -46.61
C ARG A 627 -14.49 -12.58 -46.33
N ARG A 628 -13.86 -11.93 -47.31
CA ARG A 628 -13.15 -10.67 -47.13
C ARG A 628 -14.01 -9.57 -46.47
N GLU A 629 -15.24 -9.39 -46.92
CA GLU A 629 -16.16 -8.38 -46.35
C GLU A 629 -16.41 -8.61 -44.84
N TYR A 630 -16.55 -9.87 -44.43
CA TYR A 630 -16.71 -10.22 -43.01
C TYR A 630 -15.47 -9.81 -42.19
N PHE A 631 -14.27 -10.12 -42.68
CA PHE A 631 -13.03 -9.73 -41.99
C PHE A 631 -12.81 -8.21 -41.96
N GLU A 632 -13.21 -7.48 -43.01
CA GLU A 632 -13.13 -6.01 -43.03
C GLU A 632 -14.08 -5.37 -42.00
N ILE A 633 -15.30 -5.90 -41.83
CA ILE A 633 -16.24 -5.46 -40.79
C ILE A 633 -15.68 -5.81 -39.40
N TRP A 634 -15.16 -7.01 -39.22
CA TRP A 634 -14.55 -7.44 -37.96
C TRP A 634 -13.36 -6.56 -37.58
N GLN A 635 -12.47 -6.27 -38.51
CA GLN A 635 -11.34 -5.37 -38.30
C GLN A 635 -11.80 -4.01 -37.80
N LYS A 636 -12.79 -3.38 -38.45
CA LYS A 636 -13.32 -2.07 -38.02
C LYS A 636 -13.83 -2.10 -36.59
N MET A 637 -14.56 -3.14 -36.20
CA MET A 637 -15.07 -3.28 -34.82
C MET A 637 -13.94 -3.52 -33.82
N ASN A 638 -12.97 -4.38 -34.16
CA ASN A 638 -11.80 -4.67 -33.33
C ASN A 638 -10.94 -3.43 -33.10
N ASP A 639 -10.63 -2.70 -34.17
CA ASP A 639 -9.82 -1.47 -34.13
C ASP A 639 -10.52 -0.38 -33.30
N SER A 640 -11.84 -0.21 -33.48
CA SER A 640 -12.66 0.70 -32.67
C SER A 640 -12.63 0.32 -31.19
N PHE A 641 -12.77 -0.97 -30.86
CA PHE A 641 -12.75 -1.43 -29.48
C PHE A 641 -11.38 -1.20 -28.83
N ILE A 642 -10.30 -1.62 -29.50
CA ILE A 642 -8.93 -1.46 -29.01
C ILE A 642 -8.63 0.02 -28.75
N GLY A 643 -8.94 0.91 -29.70
CA GLY A 643 -8.66 2.34 -29.57
C GLY A 643 -9.44 3.03 -28.45
N LYS A 644 -10.64 2.55 -28.10
CA LYS A 644 -11.52 3.18 -27.11
C LYS A 644 -11.42 2.59 -25.70
N TYR A 645 -11.16 1.28 -25.58
CA TYR A 645 -11.35 0.57 -24.33
C TYR A 645 -10.12 -0.22 -23.85
N LEU A 646 -9.18 -0.60 -24.74
CA LEU A 646 -8.00 -1.34 -24.32
C LEU A 646 -7.06 -0.43 -23.51
N PHE A 647 -7.04 -0.64 -22.19
CA PHE A 647 -6.34 0.18 -21.18
C PHE A 647 -6.79 1.65 -21.07
N VAL A 648 -7.92 2.05 -21.68
CA VAL A 648 -8.42 3.43 -21.63
C VAL A 648 -9.68 3.52 -20.76
N ALA A 649 -9.60 4.27 -19.67
CA ALA A 649 -10.69 4.55 -18.75
C ALA A 649 -11.73 5.53 -19.35
N PRO A 650 -12.96 5.62 -18.79
CA PRO A 650 -14.00 6.54 -19.29
C PRO A 650 -13.58 8.01 -19.27
N THR A 651 -12.65 8.36 -18.37
CA THR A 651 -12.08 9.70 -18.25
C THR A 651 -11.04 10.01 -19.33
N GLY A 652 -10.75 9.06 -20.22
CA GLY A 652 -9.64 9.10 -21.18
C GLY A 652 -8.26 8.84 -20.54
N LYS A 653 -8.20 8.60 -19.24
CA LYS A 653 -6.97 8.20 -18.54
C LYS A 653 -6.62 6.76 -18.88
N ILE A 654 -5.33 6.45 -18.93
CA ILE A 654 -4.88 5.07 -19.13
C ILE A 654 -4.73 4.38 -17.78
N TYR A 655 -4.99 3.07 -17.75
CA TYR A 655 -4.98 2.30 -16.52
C TYR A 655 -4.42 0.90 -16.72
N ILE A 656 -3.15 0.72 -16.35
CA ILE A 656 -2.42 -0.56 -16.48
C ILE A 656 -2.31 -1.29 -15.14
N GLY A 657 -2.45 -0.54 -14.03
CA GLY A 657 -2.14 -0.99 -12.67
C GLY A 657 -2.88 -2.23 -12.17
N ILE A 658 -3.92 -2.71 -12.86
CA ILE A 658 -4.67 -3.92 -12.47
C ILE A 658 -4.32 -5.16 -13.31
N ASN A 659 -3.71 -5.04 -14.50
CA ASN A 659 -3.51 -6.22 -15.34
C ASN A 659 -2.24 -6.19 -16.21
N LEU A 660 -1.08 -6.37 -15.56
CA LEU A 660 0.24 -6.47 -16.21
C LEU A 660 0.31 -7.60 -17.27
N ASN A 661 -0.41 -8.69 -17.05
CA ASN A 661 -0.46 -9.81 -18.01
C ASN A 661 -1.05 -9.38 -19.35
N ASN A 662 -2.09 -8.54 -19.31
CA ASN A 662 -2.66 -7.99 -20.54
C ASN A 662 -1.67 -7.07 -21.25
N TYR A 663 -0.89 -6.26 -20.53
CA TYR A 663 0.11 -5.42 -21.19
C TYR A 663 1.11 -6.28 -21.98
N TYR A 664 1.69 -7.31 -21.36
CA TYR A 664 2.63 -8.20 -22.06
C TYR A 664 1.97 -8.94 -23.25
N ARG A 665 0.67 -9.26 -23.15
CA ARG A 665 -0.10 -9.85 -24.26
C ARG A 665 -0.23 -8.89 -25.45
N TYR A 666 -0.42 -7.59 -25.20
CA TYR A 666 -0.79 -6.62 -26.22
C TYR A 666 0.31 -5.61 -26.59
N MET A 667 1.46 -5.58 -25.90
CA MET A 667 2.52 -4.58 -26.08
C MET A 667 3.15 -4.50 -27.50
N ASN A 668 2.84 -5.47 -28.36
CA ASN A 668 3.31 -5.52 -29.75
C ASN A 668 2.22 -5.15 -30.76
N PHE A 669 1.01 -4.80 -30.32
CA PHE A 669 -0.09 -4.47 -31.22
C PHE A 669 0.17 -3.13 -31.90
N GLU A 670 -0.07 -3.07 -33.22
CA GLU A 670 0.14 -1.84 -34.00
C GLU A 670 -0.78 -0.71 -33.54
N LEU A 671 -2.00 -1.05 -33.09
CA LEU A 671 -3.03 -0.11 -32.67
C LEU A 671 -2.99 0.23 -31.19
N LEU A 672 -2.02 -0.29 -30.43
CA LEU A 672 -1.92 0.04 -29.02
C LEU A 672 -1.59 1.53 -28.87
N ASN A 673 -2.39 2.24 -28.05
CA ASN A 673 -2.12 3.64 -27.77
C ASN A 673 -0.71 3.79 -27.16
N PRO A 674 0.19 4.59 -27.75
CA PRO A 674 1.57 4.73 -27.26
C PRO A 674 1.66 5.17 -25.79
N LEU A 675 0.67 5.90 -25.29
CA LEU A 675 0.58 6.30 -23.88
C LEU A 675 0.45 5.10 -22.91
N ILE A 676 0.08 3.92 -23.40
CA ILE A 676 0.05 2.69 -22.59
C ILE A 676 1.47 2.24 -22.25
N HIS A 677 2.43 2.35 -23.17
CA HIS A 677 3.83 2.09 -22.83
C HIS A 677 4.33 3.09 -21.78
N LEU A 678 3.86 4.33 -21.88
CA LEU A 678 4.18 5.42 -20.98
C LEU A 678 3.75 5.08 -19.53
N ASP A 679 2.47 4.79 -19.32
CA ASP A 679 1.92 4.39 -18.00
C ASP A 679 2.58 3.12 -17.44
N PHE A 680 2.95 2.17 -18.31
CA PHE A 680 3.61 0.94 -17.88
C PHE A 680 5.02 1.24 -17.35
N ILE A 681 5.75 2.13 -18.03
CA ILE A 681 7.06 2.61 -17.57
C ILE A 681 6.91 3.26 -16.19
N GLU A 682 5.90 4.11 -15.98
CA GLU A 682 5.68 4.73 -14.66
C GLU A 682 5.44 3.69 -13.56
N ALA A 683 4.54 2.74 -13.81
CA ALA A 683 4.22 1.69 -12.87
C ALA A 683 5.45 0.82 -12.53
N LYS A 684 6.24 0.43 -13.55
CA LYS A 684 7.45 -0.37 -13.33
C LYS A 684 8.57 0.43 -12.68
N PHE A 685 8.67 1.73 -12.99
CA PHE A 685 9.61 2.61 -12.33
C PHE A 685 9.27 2.72 -10.85
N HIS A 686 7.99 2.86 -10.51
CA HIS A 686 7.53 2.82 -9.12
C HIS A 686 7.88 1.49 -8.42
N ASP A 687 7.58 0.36 -9.05
CA ASP A 687 7.91 -0.98 -8.56
C ASP A 687 9.41 -1.13 -8.26
N ALA A 688 10.27 -0.66 -9.17
CA ALA A 688 11.73 -0.73 -9.04
C ALA A 688 12.29 0.08 -7.85
N HIS A 689 11.55 1.09 -7.38
CA HIS A 689 12.00 1.98 -6.29
C HIS A 689 11.36 1.67 -4.94
N THR A 690 10.36 0.79 -4.92
CA THR A 690 9.62 0.40 -3.71
C THR A 690 9.84 -1.05 -3.31
N ALA A 691 10.26 -1.89 -4.25
CA ALA A 691 10.65 -3.26 -3.97
C ALA A 691 11.91 -3.34 -3.08
N LYS A 692 11.97 -4.40 -2.27
CA LYS A 692 13.13 -4.72 -1.42
C LYS A 692 14.05 -5.79 -2.02
N ASN A 693 13.57 -6.52 -3.01
CA ASN A 693 14.26 -7.65 -3.63
C ASN A 693 15.00 -7.20 -4.89
N GLU A 694 16.30 -7.46 -4.97
CA GLU A 694 17.17 -7.01 -6.06
C GLU A 694 16.82 -7.63 -7.41
N ASP A 695 16.45 -8.93 -7.46
CA ASP A 695 16.03 -9.59 -8.70
C ASP A 695 14.76 -8.95 -9.28
N TYR A 696 13.82 -8.59 -8.40
CA TYR A 696 12.60 -7.90 -8.80
C TYR A 696 12.89 -6.49 -9.32
N ILE A 697 13.79 -5.75 -8.66
CA ILE A 697 14.23 -4.42 -9.11
C ILE A 697 14.86 -4.51 -10.51
N ASN A 698 15.77 -5.46 -10.72
CA ASN A 698 16.42 -5.70 -12.01
C ASN A 698 15.40 -6.10 -13.09
N GLY A 699 14.45 -6.96 -12.75
CA GLY A 699 13.34 -7.33 -13.64
C GLY A 699 12.48 -6.13 -14.05
N ALA A 700 12.18 -5.23 -13.10
CA ALA A 700 11.42 -4.01 -13.37
C ALA A 700 12.17 -3.05 -14.32
N TYR A 701 13.48 -2.83 -14.13
CA TYR A 701 14.28 -2.01 -15.06
C TYR A 701 14.39 -2.62 -16.47
N SER A 702 14.47 -3.95 -16.57
CA SER A 702 14.43 -4.64 -17.87
C SER A 702 13.10 -4.42 -18.60
N ALA A 703 11.98 -4.51 -17.86
CA ALA A 703 10.65 -4.25 -18.40
C ALA A 703 10.48 -2.79 -18.85
N ILE A 704 11.03 -1.83 -18.09
CA ILE A 704 11.05 -0.40 -18.46
C ILE A 704 11.77 -0.19 -19.80
N ASN A 705 12.95 -0.77 -19.96
CA ASN A 705 13.73 -0.64 -21.20
C ASN A 705 12.97 -1.23 -22.39
N THR A 706 12.36 -2.41 -22.23
CA THR A 706 11.56 -3.04 -23.28
C THR A 706 10.36 -2.16 -23.66
N ALA A 707 9.63 -1.61 -22.67
CA ALA A 707 8.50 -0.72 -22.92
C ALA A 707 8.93 0.59 -23.59
N PHE A 708 10.11 1.12 -23.25
CA PHE A 708 10.67 2.32 -23.87
C PHE A 708 10.99 2.10 -25.35
N GLU A 709 11.54 0.95 -25.73
CA GLU A 709 11.74 0.60 -27.15
C GLU A 709 10.40 0.53 -27.91
N LYS A 710 9.36 -0.03 -27.30
CA LYS A 710 8.01 -0.08 -27.91
C LYS A 710 7.40 1.31 -28.05
N LEU A 711 7.56 2.17 -27.05
CA LEU A 711 7.18 3.57 -27.12
C LEU A 711 7.88 4.27 -28.29
N GLN A 712 9.20 4.12 -28.42
CA GLN A 712 9.96 4.71 -29.53
C GLN A 712 9.47 4.23 -30.90
N ASN A 713 9.18 2.94 -31.04
CA ASN A 713 8.68 2.36 -32.29
C ASN A 713 7.24 2.79 -32.63
N SER A 714 6.41 3.06 -31.63
CA SER A 714 5.00 3.48 -31.82
C SER A 714 4.84 4.99 -32.07
N LEU A 715 5.89 5.78 -31.80
CA LEU A 715 5.94 7.23 -32.01
C LEU A 715 6.17 7.65 -33.48
N THR A 716 5.67 6.91 -34.47
CA THR A 716 5.95 7.18 -35.90
C THR A 716 5.13 8.34 -36.50
N SER A 717 4.00 8.74 -35.89
CA SER A 717 3.19 9.89 -36.35
C SER A 717 3.44 11.18 -35.54
N TRP A 718 3.44 12.34 -36.21
CA TRP A 718 3.68 13.66 -35.59
C TRP A 718 2.63 14.04 -34.54
N GLU A 719 1.38 13.60 -34.72
CA GLU A 719 0.26 13.90 -33.83
C GLU A 719 0.35 13.12 -32.51
N ASN A 720 0.79 11.85 -32.57
CA ASN A 720 1.13 11.06 -31.39
C ASN A 720 2.31 11.67 -30.63
N LYS A 721 3.35 12.15 -31.34
CA LYS A 721 4.47 12.85 -30.72
C LYS A 721 4.03 14.10 -29.95
N LYS A 722 3.15 14.92 -30.53
CA LYS A 722 2.70 16.18 -29.90
C LYS A 722 1.90 15.95 -28.61
N ASN A 723 0.96 15.01 -28.62
CA ASN A 723 0.15 14.70 -27.44
C ASN A 723 0.98 14.09 -26.31
N ILE A 724 1.94 13.22 -26.66
CA ILE A 724 2.88 12.65 -25.69
C ILE A 724 3.78 13.73 -25.11
N VAL A 725 4.40 14.56 -25.94
CA VAL A 725 5.25 15.66 -25.46
C VAL A 725 4.47 16.56 -24.51
N GLN A 726 3.21 16.89 -24.79
CA GLN A 726 2.39 17.73 -23.92
C GLN A 726 2.07 17.09 -22.56
N GLN A 727 1.82 15.78 -22.50
CA GLN A 727 1.64 15.08 -21.21
C GLN A 727 2.96 14.92 -20.45
N VAL A 728 4.02 14.58 -21.16
CA VAL A 728 5.37 14.36 -20.63
C VAL A 728 5.99 15.67 -20.09
N THR A 729 5.71 16.84 -20.67
CA THR A 729 6.24 18.11 -20.15
C THR A 729 5.64 18.55 -18.81
N ASN A 730 4.52 17.97 -18.38
CA ASN A 730 3.78 18.43 -17.19
C ASN A 730 4.02 17.58 -15.92
N GLY A 731 4.68 16.42 -16.01
CA GLY A 731 4.88 15.51 -14.87
C GLY A 731 6.34 15.46 -14.39
N ASP A 732 6.55 15.46 -13.07
CA ASP A 732 7.90 15.35 -12.46
C ASP A 732 8.58 14.05 -12.92
N MET A 733 7.89 12.89 -12.89
CA MET A 733 8.45 11.60 -13.35
C MET A 733 9.02 11.68 -14.77
N TRP A 734 8.43 12.49 -15.63
CA TRP A 734 8.84 12.66 -17.01
C TRP A 734 10.04 13.59 -17.20
N GLN A 735 10.27 14.53 -16.29
CA GLN A 735 11.54 15.25 -16.25
C GLN A 735 12.74 14.30 -16.00
N LEU A 736 12.51 13.16 -15.33
CA LEU A 736 13.53 12.11 -15.21
C LEU A 736 13.76 11.36 -16.53
N LEU A 737 12.76 11.33 -17.43
CA LEU A 737 12.73 10.55 -18.67
C LEU A 737 13.19 11.34 -19.91
N LEU A 738 12.91 12.65 -19.98
CA LEU A 738 13.10 13.51 -21.17
C LEU A 738 14.55 13.78 -21.62
N LYS A 739 15.57 13.32 -20.88
CA LYS A 739 16.98 13.64 -21.17
C LYS A 739 17.75 12.52 -21.89
N LYS A 740 17.07 11.41 -22.19
CA LYS A 740 17.55 10.33 -23.08
C LYS A 740 16.94 10.54 -24.46
#